data_AF-A6G745-F1
#
_entry.id   AF-A6G745-F1
#
_cell.length_a   1.000
_cell.length_b   1.000
_cell.length_c   1.000
_cell.angle_alpha   90.00
_cell.angle_beta   90.00
_cell.angle_gamma   90.00
#
_symmetry.space_group_name_H-M   'P 1'
#
loop_
_entity.id
_entity.type
_entity.pdbx_description
1 polymer ?
#
loop_
_entity_poly.entity_id
_entity_poly.type
_entity_poly.pdbx_seq_one_letter_code
_entity_poly.pdbx_strand_id
1 'polypeptide(L)'
;MPMPEPTRRIPSSGRLPRLALLLAALGGAGGCQDPPEEAPVDAPAIETPEEREAMRTEAHREALERVVEDSRSALVAADPVAAWRTGHGPPAIPPLTLARRLEVHELLEPLLRDIQEIDEKHLNAPEVVILRVLRFGLQRLTDELQRHPWTRVDPIEPLVQVAEVLDELRYRLITGDCAEDCQAIPEALAKALPTTREQIEAASVPMAQGAQARAVALAGRARLLAAGVRRSKGEADPLAANFDTLAAAIDAHAGWLGELSAALPKASEHHTWTAKPPPLVPGGVESIERLPPVLGVRALARKVSVSERIDLVPDSSARQLTVHVARWRGIAEQFLAEAKPPSPTPTENGGETGESEGDAPDSPDPIALAQSLLGGDLPTPMTQARCEAALAKLNTGLEGLDIGAPTLDCATYLAFAPETMTEAELVLELLDLAVIEPQRRALWREELAELALIRGRWSEGVHVHLRRIMLLRAVDSLPARALAVVEGRQALCRAQAALWIHAEQGPAEEVAMALGSNCRDWATSDAVRGDWRSSAALAALPSAGPTAPLAERMQGESLADPLGSMAGYGLSLIGDEPAQMVGFDRFFWAPLGQMRTLATPPGMHPDGFILPSEGQPQPAPQGGHAPELQVTVEKFGPGGEPIADPRAP
;
A
#
# COMPACT_ATOMS: atom_id res chain seq x y z
N MET A 1 9.11 -15.63 -50.16
CA MET A 1 10.50 -15.75 -49.70
C MET A 1 10.48 -16.53 -48.39
N PRO A 2 11.15 -17.68 -48.28
CA PRO A 2 11.15 -18.44 -47.03
C PRO A 2 12.20 -17.85 -46.07
N MET A 3 11.77 -17.54 -44.85
CA MET A 3 12.64 -17.14 -43.74
C MET A 3 13.37 -18.38 -43.19
N PRO A 4 14.64 -18.27 -42.75
CA PRO A 4 15.39 -19.41 -42.23
C PRO A 4 14.97 -19.74 -40.79
N GLU A 5 14.80 -21.04 -40.52
CA GLU A 5 14.62 -21.60 -39.17
C GLU A 5 15.87 -21.37 -38.31
N PRO A 6 15.75 -20.99 -37.02
CA PRO A 6 16.88 -21.00 -36.10
C PRO A 6 17.00 -22.37 -35.42
N THR A 7 17.80 -23.27 -35.99
CA THR A 7 18.31 -24.43 -35.23
C THR A 7 19.45 -23.98 -34.31
N ARG A 8 19.14 -23.72 -33.04
CA ARG A 8 20.10 -23.80 -31.93
C ARG A 8 19.59 -24.77 -30.87
N ARG A 9 20.09 -26.01 -30.94
CA ARG A 9 20.06 -26.95 -29.82
C ARG A 9 21.05 -26.45 -28.77
N ILE A 10 20.56 -26.11 -27.59
CA ILE A 10 21.37 -25.93 -26.39
C ILE A 10 21.72 -27.34 -25.88
N PRO A 11 22.99 -27.73 -25.72
CA PRO A 11 23.32 -28.99 -25.08
C PRO A 11 23.01 -28.89 -23.58
N SER A 12 22.27 -29.88 -23.09
CA SER A 12 22.02 -30.11 -21.67
C SER A 12 23.34 -30.22 -20.89
N SER A 13 23.57 -29.28 -19.97
CA SER A 13 24.70 -29.30 -19.05
C SER A 13 24.54 -30.47 -18.07
N GLY A 14 25.28 -31.54 -18.33
CA GLY A 14 25.54 -32.60 -17.36
C GLY A 14 26.30 -32.05 -16.15
N ARG A 15 25.91 -32.50 -14.96
CA ARG A 15 26.59 -32.22 -13.69
C ARG A 15 28.04 -32.69 -13.77
N LEU A 16 28.98 -31.75 -13.78
CA LEU A 16 30.40 -31.99 -13.47
C LEU A 16 30.72 -31.43 -12.06
N PRO A 17 31.58 -32.11 -11.28
CA PRO A 17 31.79 -31.80 -9.88
C PRO A 17 32.66 -30.55 -9.71
N ARG A 18 32.21 -29.63 -8.86
CA ARG A 18 32.88 -28.37 -8.45
C ARG A 18 34.32 -28.54 -7.92
N LEU A 19 34.82 -29.78 -7.76
CA LEU A 19 36.17 -30.06 -7.28
C LEU A 19 37.27 -29.88 -8.34
N ALA A 20 36.96 -29.97 -9.64
CA ALA A 20 37.97 -29.87 -10.70
C ALA A 20 38.41 -28.42 -11.01
N LEU A 21 37.55 -27.43 -10.78
CA LEU A 21 37.87 -26.02 -11.03
C LEU A 21 38.80 -25.44 -9.95
N LEU A 22 38.71 -25.94 -8.72
CA LEU A 22 39.54 -25.50 -7.59
C LEU A 22 40.98 -26.06 -7.67
N LEU A 23 41.17 -27.22 -8.31
CA LEU A 23 42.51 -27.80 -8.54
C LEU A 23 43.21 -27.18 -9.75
N ALA A 24 42.47 -26.66 -10.74
CA ALA A 24 43.06 -25.89 -11.84
C ALA A 24 43.53 -24.49 -11.41
N ALA A 25 42.86 -23.87 -10.44
CA ALA A 25 43.28 -22.57 -9.88
C ALA A 25 44.53 -22.66 -8.98
N LEU A 26 44.79 -23.83 -8.38
CA LEU A 26 45.97 -24.05 -7.51
C LEU A 26 47.20 -24.59 -8.26
N GLY A 27 47.05 -25.05 -9.50
CA GLY A 27 48.16 -25.54 -10.34
C GLY A 27 48.85 -24.48 -11.21
N GLY A 28 48.29 -23.27 -11.29
CA GLY A 28 48.79 -22.16 -12.12
C GLY A 28 49.77 -21.20 -11.44
N ALA A 29 50.29 -21.53 -10.26
CA ALA A 29 51.25 -20.71 -9.52
C ALA A 29 52.70 -20.83 -10.04
N GLY A 30 52.86 -20.92 -11.37
CA GLY A 30 54.14 -21.01 -12.05
C GLY A 30 54.30 -19.85 -13.04
N GLY A 31 54.51 -18.64 -12.51
CA GLY A 31 54.85 -17.47 -13.32
C GLY A 31 53.87 -16.31 -13.22
N CYS A 32 53.56 -15.82 -12.02
CA CYS A 32 53.22 -14.40 -11.88
C CYS A 32 54.53 -13.63 -12.14
N GLN A 33 54.74 -13.16 -13.37
CA GLN A 33 55.62 -12.01 -13.56
C GLN A 33 54.97 -10.88 -12.77
N ASP A 34 55.70 -10.30 -11.82
CA ASP A 34 55.28 -9.07 -11.17
C ASP A 34 54.84 -8.10 -12.28
N PRO A 35 53.64 -7.50 -12.19
CA PRO A 35 53.27 -6.44 -13.11
C PRO A 35 54.44 -5.43 -13.10
N PRO A 36 54.91 -4.96 -14.27
CA PRO A 36 56.01 -4.01 -14.32
C PRO A 36 55.69 -2.89 -13.36
N GLU A 37 56.66 -2.59 -12.47
CA GLU A 37 56.57 -1.55 -11.45
C GLU A 37 56.15 -0.25 -12.14
N GLU A 38 54.84 0.02 -12.15
CA GLU A 38 54.30 1.23 -12.74
C GLU A 38 54.92 2.37 -11.97
N ALA A 39 55.72 3.19 -12.66
CA ALA A 39 56.36 4.34 -12.06
C ALA A 39 55.28 5.11 -11.27
N PRO A 40 55.52 5.47 -10.00
CA PRO A 40 54.54 6.14 -9.18
C PRO A 40 54.03 7.35 -9.95
N VAL A 41 52.78 7.27 -10.41
CA VAL A 41 52.10 8.40 -11.02
C VAL A 41 51.92 9.39 -9.87
N ASP A 42 52.70 10.47 -9.88
CA ASP A 42 52.57 11.56 -8.92
C ASP A 42 51.12 12.05 -8.98
N ALA A 43 50.30 11.64 -7.99
CA ALA A 43 48.94 12.13 -7.87
C ALA A 43 49.00 13.66 -7.80
N PRO A 44 48.17 14.38 -8.57
CA PRO A 44 48.19 15.85 -8.56
C PRO A 44 48.06 16.33 -7.11
N ALA A 45 49.02 17.16 -6.67
CA ALA A 45 49.00 17.73 -5.34
C ALA A 45 47.73 18.58 -5.22
N ILE A 46 46.78 18.15 -4.39
CA ILE A 46 45.61 18.95 -4.08
C ILE A 46 46.07 19.99 -3.07
N GLU A 47 46.20 21.24 -3.51
CA GLU A 47 47.01 22.24 -2.81
C GLU A 47 46.30 22.85 -1.59
N THR A 48 44.97 22.80 -1.53
CA THR A 48 44.20 23.43 -0.43
C THR A 48 43.09 22.56 0.19
N PRO A 49 42.70 22.81 1.46
CA PRO A 49 41.49 22.21 2.06
C PRO A 49 40.20 22.53 1.30
N GLU A 50 40.09 23.71 0.70
CA GLU A 50 38.92 24.15 -0.08
C GLU A 50 38.77 23.34 -1.36
N GLU A 51 39.87 23.11 -2.10
CA GLU A 51 39.85 22.25 -3.29
C GLU A 51 39.49 20.80 -2.93
N ARG A 52 39.99 20.28 -1.79
CA ARG A 52 39.60 18.93 -1.31
C ARG A 52 38.11 18.84 -1.02
N GLU A 53 37.53 19.87 -0.42
CA GLU A 53 36.10 19.90 -0.13
C GLU A 53 35.27 20.01 -1.41
N ALA A 54 35.67 20.86 -2.34
CA ALA A 54 35.02 20.99 -3.65
C ALA A 54 35.03 19.67 -4.44
N MET A 55 36.15 18.94 -4.44
CA MET A 55 36.22 17.62 -5.07
C MET A 55 35.36 16.57 -4.39
N ARG A 56 35.18 16.63 -3.05
CA ARG A 56 34.25 15.74 -2.36
C ARG A 56 32.81 16.04 -2.74
N THR A 57 32.43 17.32 -2.75
CA THR A 57 31.12 17.77 -3.23
C THR A 57 30.85 17.26 -4.64
N GLU A 58 31.80 17.44 -5.56
CA GLU A 58 31.67 16.94 -6.92
C GLU A 58 31.52 15.42 -6.98
N ALA A 59 32.39 14.67 -6.27
CA ALA A 59 32.35 13.22 -6.26
C ALA A 59 31.03 12.66 -5.69
N HIS A 60 30.46 13.28 -4.66
CA HIS A 60 29.17 12.87 -4.10
C HIS A 60 28.00 13.20 -5.03
N ARG A 61 28.07 14.32 -5.76
CA ARG A 61 27.09 14.66 -6.79
C ARG A 61 27.13 13.67 -7.95
N GLU A 62 28.32 13.38 -8.49
CA GLU A 62 28.50 12.38 -9.56
C GLU A 62 28.07 10.97 -9.10
N ALA A 63 28.29 10.62 -7.83
CA ALA A 63 27.79 9.38 -7.26
C ALA A 63 26.26 9.35 -7.20
N LEU A 64 25.62 10.45 -6.79
CA LEU A 64 24.16 10.56 -6.79
C LEU A 64 23.58 10.44 -8.21
N GLU A 65 24.15 11.14 -9.18
CA GLU A 65 23.70 11.09 -10.58
C GLU A 65 23.75 9.65 -11.15
N ARG A 66 24.84 8.92 -10.89
CA ARG A 66 24.96 7.51 -11.28
C ARG A 66 23.93 6.63 -10.59
N VAL A 67 23.77 6.76 -9.28
CA VAL A 67 22.78 5.98 -8.52
C VAL A 67 21.36 6.27 -8.99
N VAL A 68 21.03 7.52 -9.30
CA VAL A 68 19.72 7.90 -9.88
C VAL A 68 19.50 7.13 -11.18
N GLU A 69 20.44 7.21 -12.13
CA GLU A 69 20.33 6.51 -13.42
C GLU A 69 20.21 4.99 -13.26
N ASP A 70 21.09 4.38 -12.48
CA ASP A 70 21.13 2.92 -12.29
C ASP A 70 19.90 2.42 -11.51
N SER A 71 19.35 3.24 -10.59
CA SER A 71 18.17 2.88 -9.81
C SER A 71 16.93 2.65 -10.68
N ARG A 72 16.78 3.36 -11.80
CA ARG A 72 15.61 3.26 -12.67
C ARG A 72 15.36 1.83 -13.11
N SER A 73 16.39 1.14 -13.59
CA SER A 73 16.24 -0.24 -14.08
C SER A 73 15.82 -1.20 -12.98
N ALA A 74 16.37 -1.04 -11.77
CA ALA A 74 16.01 -1.85 -10.62
C ALA A 74 14.58 -1.56 -10.13
N LEU A 75 14.18 -0.28 -10.10
CA LEU A 75 12.83 0.16 -9.71
C LEU A 75 11.77 -0.33 -10.71
N VAL A 76 12.05 -0.27 -12.02
CA VAL A 76 11.17 -0.82 -13.07
C VAL A 76 11.05 -2.34 -12.95
N ALA A 77 12.16 -3.04 -12.66
CA ALA A 77 12.12 -4.49 -12.46
C ALA A 77 11.36 -4.88 -11.19
N ALA A 78 11.43 -4.06 -10.14
CA ALA A 78 10.78 -4.30 -8.86
C ALA A 78 9.26 -4.06 -8.94
N ASP A 79 8.81 -2.97 -9.56
CA ASP A 79 7.39 -2.64 -9.74
C ASP A 79 7.08 -2.23 -11.20
N PRO A 80 7.00 -3.22 -12.12
CA PRO A 80 6.72 -2.96 -13.52
C PRO A 80 5.33 -2.34 -13.75
N VAL A 81 4.38 -2.56 -12.84
CA VAL A 81 3.03 -1.99 -12.96
C VAL A 81 3.05 -0.50 -12.62
N ALA A 82 3.82 -0.09 -11.62
CA ALA A 82 4.09 1.32 -11.35
C ALA A 82 4.79 1.98 -12.53
N ALA A 83 5.84 1.34 -13.07
CA ALA A 83 6.56 1.84 -14.24
C ALA A 83 5.66 2.02 -15.45
N TRP A 84 4.76 1.06 -15.69
CA TRP A 84 3.78 1.16 -16.75
C TRP A 84 2.77 2.30 -16.50
N ARG A 85 2.29 2.47 -15.26
CA ARG A 85 1.38 3.54 -14.86
C ARG A 85 1.92 4.93 -15.11
N THR A 86 3.19 5.14 -14.78
CA THR A 86 3.88 6.43 -14.88
C THR A 86 4.48 6.68 -16.27
N GLY A 87 4.45 5.69 -17.15
CA GLY A 87 5.02 5.80 -18.50
C GLY A 87 6.54 5.63 -18.56
N HIS A 88 7.15 5.08 -17.51
CA HIS A 88 8.59 4.82 -17.41
C HIS A 88 8.98 3.37 -17.74
N GLY A 89 8.01 2.50 -18.04
CA GLY A 89 8.26 1.12 -18.47
C GLY A 89 7.16 0.57 -19.37
N PRO A 90 7.45 -0.46 -20.17
CA PRO A 90 6.42 -1.18 -20.92
C PRO A 90 5.49 -1.95 -19.96
N PRO A 91 4.29 -2.35 -20.41
CA PRO A 91 3.47 -3.28 -19.64
C PRO A 91 4.27 -4.55 -19.34
N ALA A 92 4.33 -4.91 -18.06
CA ALA A 92 4.95 -6.14 -17.61
C ALA A 92 4.24 -6.67 -16.36
N ILE A 93 4.33 -7.99 -16.15
CA ILE A 93 3.77 -8.62 -14.96
C ILE A 93 4.72 -8.41 -13.76
N PRO A 94 4.18 -8.24 -12.55
CA PRO A 94 4.98 -8.15 -11.33
C PRO A 94 5.81 -9.44 -11.11
N PRO A 95 6.92 -9.38 -10.34
CA PRO A 95 7.77 -10.54 -10.06
C PRO A 95 7.08 -11.53 -9.11
N LEU A 96 6.11 -12.27 -9.64
CA LEU A 96 5.30 -13.23 -8.87
C LEU A 96 6.10 -14.48 -8.46
N THR A 97 7.20 -14.79 -9.16
CA THR A 97 8.01 -15.98 -8.90
C THR A 97 9.23 -15.67 -8.05
N LEU A 98 9.68 -16.65 -7.27
CA LEU A 98 10.91 -16.52 -6.49
C LEU A 98 12.13 -16.20 -7.36
N ALA A 99 12.27 -16.85 -8.51
CA ALA A 99 13.37 -16.59 -9.43
C ALA A 99 13.41 -15.12 -9.88
N ARG A 100 12.26 -14.54 -10.24
CA ARG A 100 12.19 -13.12 -10.61
C ARG A 100 12.45 -12.19 -9.43
N ARG A 101 11.96 -12.52 -8.23
CA ARG A 101 12.27 -11.73 -7.02
C ARG A 101 13.77 -11.74 -6.68
N LEU A 102 14.45 -12.87 -6.88
CA LEU A 102 15.90 -12.99 -6.72
C LEU A 102 16.65 -12.11 -7.72
N GLU A 103 16.26 -12.13 -8.99
CA GLU A 103 16.84 -11.24 -10.01
C GLU A 103 16.69 -9.76 -9.63
N VAL A 104 15.51 -9.35 -9.13
CA VAL A 104 15.30 -7.97 -8.66
C VAL A 104 16.21 -7.66 -7.47
N HIS A 105 16.37 -8.58 -6.52
CA HIS A 105 17.26 -8.34 -5.39
C HIS A 105 18.73 -8.20 -5.81
N GLU A 106 19.20 -9.01 -6.76
CA GLU A 106 20.55 -8.92 -7.32
C GLU A 106 20.81 -7.56 -7.98
N LEU A 107 19.77 -6.91 -8.53
CA LEU A 107 19.85 -5.54 -9.05
C LEU A 107 19.91 -4.48 -7.93
N LEU A 108 19.17 -4.69 -6.83
CA LEU A 108 19.03 -3.70 -5.75
C LEU A 108 20.24 -3.67 -4.79
N GLU A 109 20.89 -4.80 -4.55
CA GLU A 109 21.99 -4.89 -3.58
C GLU A 109 23.17 -3.93 -3.86
N PRO A 110 23.74 -3.85 -5.09
CA PRO A 110 24.82 -2.91 -5.37
C PRO A 110 24.36 -1.46 -5.21
N LEU A 111 23.16 -1.12 -5.69
CA LEU A 111 22.59 0.23 -5.57
C LEU A 111 22.46 0.67 -4.11
N LEU A 112 22.03 -0.23 -3.23
CA LEU A 112 21.92 0.05 -1.80
C LEU A 112 23.27 0.31 -1.14
N ARG A 113 24.33 -0.33 -1.61
CA ARG A 113 25.68 -0.06 -1.13
C ARG A 113 26.13 1.32 -1.59
N ASP A 114 26.02 1.59 -2.88
CA ASP A 114 26.47 2.83 -3.49
C ASP A 114 25.74 4.04 -2.89
N ILE A 115 24.42 3.94 -2.70
CA ILE A 115 23.62 5.03 -2.12
C ILE A 115 23.92 5.28 -0.63
N GLN A 116 24.39 4.27 0.10
CA GLN A 116 24.79 4.42 1.52
C GLN A 116 26.13 5.15 1.66
N GLU A 117 26.97 5.16 0.63
CA GLU A 117 28.26 5.84 0.63
C GLU A 117 28.16 7.36 0.36
N ILE A 118 27.02 7.84 -0.13
CA ILE A 118 26.82 9.28 -0.44
C ILE A 118 26.58 10.09 0.85
N ASP A 119 27.39 11.09 1.15
CA ASP A 119 27.20 11.93 2.34
C ASP A 119 26.33 13.14 2.01
N GLU A 120 25.20 13.27 2.73
CA GLU A 120 24.22 14.34 2.54
C GLU A 120 24.81 15.74 2.74
N LYS A 121 25.87 15.89 3.54
CA LYS A 121 26.47 17.21 3.82
C LYS A 121 27.15 17.84 2.60
N HIS A 122 27.44 17.02 1.59
CA HIS A 122 28.12 17.41 0.36
C HIS A 122 27.14 17.66 -0.80
N LEU A 123 25.84 17.65 -0.54
CA LEU A 123 24.78 17.81 -1.52
C LEU A 123 23.96 19.08 -1.25
N ASN A 124 23.35 19.65 -2.29
CA ASN A 124 22.36 20.71 -2.12
C ASN A 124 21.00 20.17 -1.64
N ALA A 125 20.10 21.05 -1.21
CA ALA A 125 18.83 20.62 -0.62
C ALA A 125 17.97 19.73 -1.55
N PRO A 126 17.77 20.05 -2.85
CA PRO A 126 17.11 19.14 -3.79
C PRO A 126 17.76 17.75 -3.90
N GLU A 127 19.09 17.70 -4.01
CA GLU A 127 19.84 16.44 -4.10
C GLU A 127 19.71 15.60 -2.82
N VAL A 128 19.69 16.23 -1.64
CA VAL A 128 19.42 15.54 -0.37
C VAL A 128 18.02 14.91 -0.35
N VAL A 129 17.01 15.60 -0.90
CA VAL A 129 15.65 15.03 -1.00
C VAL A 129 15.65 13.81 -1.92
N ILE A 130 16.29 13.90 -3.10
CA ILE A 130 16.41 12.76 -4.02
C ILE A 130 17.11 11.58 -3.34
N LEU A 131 18.26 11.83 -2.70
CA LEU A 131 19.03 10.81 -1.99
C LEU A 131 18.19 10.12 -0.91
N ARG A 132 17.45 10.88 -0.09
CA ARG A 132 16.61 10.33 0.97
C ARG A 132 15.43 9.51 0.44
N VAL A 133 14.76 9.98 -0.61
CA VAL A 133 13.67 9.23 -1.24
C VAL A 133 14.20 7.93 -1.84
N LEU A 134 15.30 7.99 -2.59
CA LEU A 134 15.94 6.80 -3.16
C LEU A 134 16.38 5.81 -2.08
N ARG A 135 17.04 6.28 -1.01
CA ARG A 135 17.42 5.44 0.14
C ARG A 135 16.22 4.73 0.72
N PHE A 136 15.17 5.47 1.04
CA PHE A 136 13.94 4.90 1.57
C PHE A 136 13.33 3.89 0.59
N GLY A 137 13.19 4.25 -0.69
CA GLY A 137 12.55 3.43 -1.71
C GLY A 137 13.28 2.11 -1.92
N LEU A 138 14.59 2.16 -2.11
CA LEU A 138 15.43 0.99 -2.28
C LEU A 138 15.46 0.13 -1.01
N GLN A 139 15.57 0.73 0.19
CA GLN A 139 15.51 -0.04 1.44
C GLN A 139 14.16 -0.71 1.62
N ARG A 140 13.05 -0.03 1.31
CA ARG A 140 11.70 -0.62 1.38
C ARG A 140 11.60 -1.82 0.44
N LEU A 141 12.04 -1.69 -0.81
CA LEU A 141 11.99 -2.78 -1.79
C LEU A 141 12.86 -3.96 -1.35
N THR A 142 14.07 -3.71 -0.87
CA THR A 142 14.93 -4.76 -0.33
C THR A 142 14.33 -5.39 0.92
N ASP A 143 13.75 -4.60 1.83
CA ASP A 143 13.03 -5.10 2.99
C ASP A 143 11.85 -5.98 2.59
N GLU A 144 11.05 -5.59 1.61
CA GLU A 144 9.97 -6.41 1.07
C GLU A 144 10.52 -7.74 0.53
N LEU A 145 11.59 -7.71 -0.26
CA LEU A 145 12.22 -8.91 -0.81
C LEU A 145 12.86 -9.81 0.26
N GLN A 146 13.41 -9.24 1.34
CA GLN A 146 14.14 -9.98 2.39
C GLN A 146 13.25 -10.44 3.56
N ARG A 147 12.19 -9.69 3.92
CA ARG A 147 11.31 -9.98 5.06
C ARG A 147 10.34 -11.11 4.78
N HIS A 148 9.94 -11.27 3.54
CA HIS A 148 9.42 -12.55 3.08
C HIS A 148 10.63 -13.48 3.02
N PRO A 149 10.82 -14.43 3.95
CA PRO A 149 11.91 -15.38 3.79
C PRO A 149 11.78 -15.95 2.39
N TRP A 150 12.88 -16.00 1.66
CA TRP A 150 12.98 -16.35 0.24
C TRP A 150 12.19 -17.61 -0.17
N THR A 151 11.76 -18.40 0.80
CA THR A 151 11.02 -19.64 0.64
C THR A 151 9.50 -19.47 0.89
N ARG A 152 9.02 -18.39 1.53
CA ARG A 152 7.61 -18.22 1.93
C ARG A 152 6.92 -17.06 1.22
N VAL A 153 5.90 -17.40 0.43
CA VAL A 153 4.93 -16.45 -0.12
C VAL A 153 3.66 -16.48 0.71
N ASP A 154 3.18 -15.29 1.08
CA ASP A 154 1.85 -15.10 1.67
C ASP A 154 0.78 -15.38 0.59
N PRO A 155 -0.26 -16.20 0.86
CA PRO A 155 -1.33 -16.47 -0.09
C PRO A 155 -2.00 -15.23 -0.70
N ILE A 156 -2.01 -14.10 0.01
CA ILE A 156 -2.65 -12.86 -0.45
C ILE A 156 -1.76 -12.07 -1.41
N GLU A 157 -0.43 -12.14 -1.25
CA GLU A 157 0.51 -11.24 -1.95
C GLU A 157 0.39 -11.33 -3.49
N PRO A 158 0.41 -12.51 -4.13
CA PRO A 158 0.22 -12.59 -5.58
C PRO A 158 -1.11 -12.02 -6.06
N LEU A 159 -2.16 -12.10 -5.24
CA LEU A 159 -3.50 -11.61 -5.58
C LEU A 159 -3.59 -10.09 -5.48
N VAL A 160 -2.85 -9.46 -4.56
CA VAL A 160 -2.70 -7.99 -4.52
C VAL A 160 -2.07 -7.50 -5.81
N GLN A 161 -0.98 -8.15 -6.24
CA GLN A 161 -0.26 -7.80 -7.46
C GLN A 161 -1.12 -8.02 -8.72
N VAL A 162 -1.90 -9.11 -8.79
CA VAL A 162 -2.89 -9.33 -9.87
C VAL A 162 -3.97 -8.23 -9.88
N ALA A 163 -4.46 -7.81 -8.71
CA ALA A 163 -5.45 -6.75 -8.60
C ALA A 163 -4.93 -5.43 -9.21
N GLU A 164 -3.70 -5.04 -8.87
CA GLU A 164 -3.06 -3.83 -9.41
C GLU A 164 -2.94 -3.86 -10.93
N VAL A 165 -2.58 -5.00 -11.52
CA VAL A 165 -2.52 -5.16 -12.98
C VAL A 165 -3.91 -5.07 -13.62
N LEU A 166 -4.93 -5.69 -13.00
CA LEU A 166 -6.30 -5.60 -13.50
C LEU A 166 -6.88 -4.19 -13.40
N ASP A 167 -6.54 -3.43 -12.35
CA ASP A 167 -6.92 -2.02 -12.21
C ASP A 167 -6.27 -1.17 -13.30
N GLU A 168 -4.99 -1.40 -13.60
CA GLU A 168 -4.29 -0.69 -14.67
C GLU A 168 -4.84 -1.02 -16.07
N LEU A 169 -5.04 -2.31 -16.37
CA LEU A 169 -5.64 -2.74 -17.62
C LEU A 169 -7.04 -2.14 -17.80
N ARG A 170 -7.84 -2.09 -16.73
CA ARG A 170 -9.17 -1.48 -16.75
C ARG A 170 -9.08 0.00 -17.12
N TYR A 171 -8.22 0.76 -16.43
CA TYR A 171 -8.04 2.19 -16.69
C TYR A 171 -7.65 2.44 -18.15
N ARG A 172 -6.67 1.71 -18.67
CA ARG A 172 -6.19 1.84 -20.06
C ARG A 172 -7.21 1.43 -21.10
N LEU A 173 -8.02 0.40 -20.83
CA LEU A 173 -9.11 0.02 -21.71
C LEU A 173 -10.20 1.09 -21.78
N ILE A 174 -10.53 1.71 -20.64
CA ILE A 174 -11.52 2.78 -20.55
C ILE A 174 -11.03 4.07 -21.25
N THR A 175 -9.74 4.39 -21.11
CA THR A 175 -9.14 5.60 -21.71
C THR A 175 -8.68 5.41 -23.15
N GLY A 176 -8.68 4.17 -23.67
CA GLY A 176 -8.20 3.86 -25.01
C GLY A 176 -6.69 3.70 -25.13
N ASP A 177 -5.95 3.78 -24.02
CA ASP A 177 -4.48 3.71 -23.93
C ASP A 177 -3.93 2.28 -23.87
N CYS A 178 -4.69 1.28 -24.29
CA CYS A 178 -4.25 -0.10 -24.35
C CYS A 178 -3.79 -0.51 -25.76
N ALA A 179 -2.47 -0.56 -25.96
CA ALA A 179 -1.86 -0.98 -27.21
C ALA A 179 -1.78 -2.53 -27.33
N GLU A 180 -1.11 -3.04 -28.37
CA GLU A 180 -0.96 -4.50 -28.61
C GLU A 180 -0.23 -5.21 -27.46
N ASP A 181 0.65 -4.50 -26.76
CA ASP A 181 1.41 -4.99 -25.61
C ASP A 181 0.52 -5.35 -24.39
N CYS A 182 -0.63 -4.69 -24.22
CA CYS A 182 -1.64 -5.08 -23.22
C CYS A 182 -2.13 -6.51 -23.39
N GLN A 183 -2.16 -7.02 -24.63
CA GLN A 183 -2.79 -8.31 -24.95
C GLN A 183 -2.10 -9.48 -24.25
N ALA A 184 -0.78 -9.43 -24.10
CA ALA A 184 0.00 -10.50 -23.51
C ALA A 184 -0.11 -10.57 -21.98
N ILE A 185 -0.52 -9.49 -21.31
CA ILE A 185 -0.48 -9.39 -19.85
C ILE A 185 -1.43 -10.38 -19.15
N PRO A 186 -2.72 -10.52 -19.53
CA PRO A 186 -3.59 -11.48 -18.86
C PRO A 186 -3.13 -12.93 -19.03
N GLU A 187 -2.63 -13.29 -20.21
CA GLU A 187 -2.09 -14.63 -20.47
C GLU A 187 -0.81 -14.90 -19.65
N ALA A 188 0.09 -13.92 -19.55
CA ALA A 188 1.31 -14.02 -18.75
C ALA A 188 0.99 -14.19 -17.26
N LEU A 189 0.02 -13.44 -16.73
CA LEU A 189 -0.48 -13.61 -15.36
C LEU A 189 -1.09 -15.01 -15.14
N ALA A 190 -1.90 -15.48 -16.09
CA ALA A 190 -2.53 -16.80 -16.01
C ALA A 190 -1.47 -17.93 -15.93
N LYS A 191 -0.35 -17.79 -16.66
CA LYS A 191 0.78 -18.73 -16.62
C LYS A 191 1.61 -18.63 -15.34
N ALA A 192 1.75 -17.43 -14.78
CA ALA A 192 2.54 -17.21 -13.57
C ALA A 192 1.83 -17.67 -12.29
N LEU A 193 0.50 -17.51 -12.20
CA LEU A 193 -0.26 -17.76 -10.98
C LEU A 193 -0.17 -19.20 -10.43
N PRO A 194 -0.13 -20.28 -11.25
CA PRO A 194 0.09 -21.63 -10.71
C PRO A 194 1.42 -21.80 -9.99
N THR A 195 2.48 -21.12 -10.44
CA THR A 195 3.83 -21.23 -9.85
C THR A 195 3.91 -20.62 -8.44
N THR A 196 2.96 -19.76 -8.07
CA THR A 196 2.92 -19.17 -6.73
C THR A 196 2.44 -20.16 -5.67
N ARG A 197 1.66 -21.18 -6.07
CA ARG A 197 1.18 -22.25 -5.17
C ARG A 197 2.35 -23.03 -4.56
N GLU A 198 3.36 -23.33 -5.38
CA GLU A 198 4.57 -24.05 -4.96
C GLU A 198 5.44 -23.23 -4.01
N GLN A 199 5.19 -21.92 -3.90
CA GLN A 199 5.96 -21.00 -3.06
C GLN A 199 5.23 -20.64 -1.75
N ILE A 200 3.98 -21.09 -1.58
CA ILE A 200 3.22 -20.87 -0.35
C ILE A 200 3.66 -21.93 0.67
N GLU A 201 4.55 -21.52 1.57
CA GLU A 201 5.11 -22.40 2.61
C GLU A 201 4.41 -22.27 3.97
N ALA A 202 3.65 -21.19 4.19
CA ALA A 202 2.93 -21.00 5.44
C ALA A 202 1.61 -20.26 5.21
N ALA A 203 0.53 -20.87 5.68
CA ALA A 203 -0.80 -20.28 5.67
C ALA A 203 -1.53 -20.53 6.99
N SER A 204 -2.34 -19.57 7.43
CA SER A 204 -3.35 -19.78 8.46
C SER A 204 -4.72 -19.96 7.78
N VAL A 205 -5.68 -20.58 8.48
CA VAL A 205 -7.04 -20.75 7.94
C VAL A 205 -7.66 -19.41 7.53
N PRO A 206 -7.65 -18.36 8.38
CA PRO A 206 -8.23 -17.07 7.99
C PRO A 206 -7.52 -16.43 6.79
N MET A 207 -6.20 -16.59 6.68
CA MET A 207 -5.43 -16.03 5.57
C MET A 207 -5.73 -16.75 4.25
N ALA A 208 -5.82 -18.09 4.26
CA ALA A 208 -6.20 -18.87 3.09
C ALA A 208 -7.64 -18.56 2.64
N GLN A 209 -8.57 -18.40 3.58
CA GLN A 209 -9.95 -17.98 3.28
C GLN A 209 -10.02 -16.57 2.69
N GLY A 210 -9.33 -15.60 3.31
CA GLY A 210 -9.25 -14.22 2.79
C GLY A 210 -8.66 -14.18 1.38
N ALA A 211 -7.58 -14.93 1.13
CA ALA A 211 -7.00 -15.08 -0.20
C ALA A 211 -7.99 -15.73 -1.19
N GLN A 212 -8.72 -16.77 -0.79
CA GLN A 212 -9.72 -17.43 -1.64
C GLN A 212 -10.80 -16.43 -2.07
N ALA A 213 -11.37 -15.69 -1.13
CA ALA A 213 -12.38 -14.68 -1.40
C ALA A 213 -11.88 -13.60 -2.35
N ARG A 214 -10.66 -13.12 -2.14
CA ARG A 214 -10.01 -12.15 -3.04
C ARG A 214 -9.82 -12.72 -4.44
N ALA A 215 -9.38 -13.97 -4.56
CA ALA A 215 -9.24 -14.64 -5.85
C ALA A 215 -10.60 -14.74 -6.58
N VAL A 216 -11.67 -15.13 -5.90
CA VAL A 216 -13.03 -15.17 -6.51
C VAL A 216 -13.44 -13.80 -7.07
N ALA A 217 -13.24 -12.72 -6.31
CA ALA A 217 -13.55 -11.38 -6.79
C ALA A 217 -12.68 -10.95 -7.99
N LEU A 218 -11.39 -11.29 -7.98
CA LEU A 218 -10.49 -11.00 -9.10
C LEU A 218 -10.86 -11.78 -10.36
N ALA A 219 -11.31 -13.03 -10.23
CA ALA A 219 -11.85 -13.78 -11.37
C ALA A 219 -13.12 -13.12 -11.92
N GLY A 220 -14.02 -12.63 -11.04
CA GLY A 220 -15.18 -11.83 -11.43
C GLY A 220 -14.79 -10.59 -12.23
N ARG A 221 -13.81 -9.83 -11.74
CA ARG A 221 -13.26 -8.64 -12.42
C ARG A 221 -12.64 -8.98 -13.79
N ALA A 222 -11.86 -10.05 -13.89
CA ALA A 222 -11.28 -10.47 -15.17
C ALA A 222 -12.37 -10.82 -16.20
N ARG A 223 -13.46 -11.50 -15.79
CA ARG A 223 -14.61 -11.77 -16.67
C ARG A 223 -15.35 -10.50 -17.09
N LEU A 224 -15.50 -9.52 -16.19
CA LEU A 224 -16.09 -8.22 -16.53
C LEU A 224 -15.26 -7.49 -17.59
N LEU A 225 -13.93 -7.52 -17.47
CA LEU A 225 -13.03 -6.97 -18.49
C LEU A 225 -13.14 -7.73 -19.81
N ALA A 226 -13.19 -9.06 -19.79
CA ALA A 226 -13.41 -9.86 -20.99
C ALA A 226 -14.72 -9.48 -21.70
N ALA A 227 -15.82 -9.36 -20.95
CA ALA A 227 -17.11 -8.94 -21.48
C ALA A 227 -17.06 -7.51 -22.07
N GLY A 228 -16.33 -6.61 -21.43
CA GLY A 228 -16.17 -5.25 -21.93
C GLY A 228 -15.32 -5.16 -23.19
N VAL A 229 -14.26 -5.97 -23.30
CA VAL A 229 -13.48 -6.09 -24.55
C VAL A 229 -14.37 -6.61 -25.68
N ARG A 230 -15.20 -7.64 -25.43
CA ARG A 230 -16.15 -8.14 -26.46
C ARG A 230 -17.14 -7.07 -26.91
N ARG A 231 -17.67 -6.27 -25.99
CA ARG A 231 -18.60 -5.17 -26.30
C ARG A 231 -17.92 -4.06 -27.12
N SER A 232 -16.70 -3.69 -26.78
CA SER A 232 -15.98 -2.56 -27.40
C SER A 232 -15.26 -2.92 -28.69
N LYS A 233 -14.67 -4.13 -28.77
CA LYS A 233 -13.80 -4.56 -29.89
C LYS A 233 -14.33 -5.77 -30.67
N GLY A 234 -15.35 -6.47 -30.16
CA GLY A 234 -15.99 -7.62 -30.81
C GLY A 234 -15.63 -8.97 -30.16
N GLU A 235 -16.46 -9.99 -30.44
CA GLU A 235 -16.39 -11.32 -29.79
C GLU A 235 -15.06 -12.06 -30.03
N ALA A 236 -14.42 -11.83 -31.18
CA ALA A 236 -13.21 -12.54 -31.61
C ALA A 236 -11.91 -11.86 -31.16
N ASP A 237 -11.96 -10.81 -30.32
CA ASP A 237 -10.77 -10.10 -29.87
C ASP A 237 -9.91 -11.01 -28.94
N PRO A 238 -8.61 -11.21 -29.24
CA PRO A 238 -7.73 -12.09 -28.47
C PRO A 238 -7.58 -11.65 -27.02
N LEU A 239 -7.68 -10.36 -26.71
CA LEU A 239 -7.58 -9.86 -25.34
C LEU A 239 -8.75 -10.37 -24.48
N ALA A 240 -9.95 -10.51 -25.03
CA ALA A 240 -11.08 -11.08 -24.31
C ALA A 240 -10.82 -12.54 -23.92
N ALA A 241 -10.32 -13.35 -24.86
CA ALA A 241 -9.94 -14.75 -24.60
C ALA A 241 -8.81 -14.87 -23.56
N ASN A 242 -7.85 -13.94 -23.58
CA ASN A 242 -6.78 -13.89 -22.59
C ASN A 242 -7.30 -13.53 -21.18
N PHE A 243 -8.29 -12.64 -21.08
CA PHE A 243 -8.98 -12.38 -19.80
C PHE A 243 -9.80 -13.58 -19.30
N ASP A 244 -10.49 -14.32 -20.18
CA ASP A 244 -11.18 -15.56 -19.77
C ASP A 244 -10.17 -16.58 -19.23
N THR A 245 -9.03 -16.72 -19.91
CA THR A 245 -7.93 -17.60 -19.49
C THR A 245 -7.40 -17.20 -18.12
N LEU A 246 -7.21 -15.90 -17.88
CA LEU A 246 -6.83 -15.38 -16.57
C LEU A 246 -7.90 -15.66 -15.51
N ALA A 247 -9.18 -15.41 -15.80
CA ALA A 247 -10.28 -15.69 -14.88
C ALA A 247 -10.31 -17.16 -14.45
N ALA A 248 -10.17 -18.09 -15.41
CA ALA A 248 -10.11 -19.52 -15.15
C ALA A 248 -8.89 -19.92 -14.29
N ALA A 249 -7.72 -19.32 -14.55
CA ALA A 249 -6.53 -19.54 -13.73
C ALA A 249 -6.72 -19.04 -12.29
N ILE A 250 -7.37 -17.88 -12.11
CA ILE A 250 -7.69 -17.33 -10.79
C ILE A 250 -8.74 -18.21 -10.07
N ASP A 251 -9.78 -18.68 -10.74
CA ASP A 251 -10.75 -19.62 -10.14
C ASP A 251 -10.08 -20.91 -9.66
N ALA A 252 -9.20 -21.49 -10.48
CA ALA A 252 -8.44 -22.67 -10.10
C ALA A 252 -7.55 -22.39 -8.88
N HIS A 253 -6.98 -21.19 -8.78
CA HIS A 253 -6.21 -20.77 -7.61
C HIS A 253 -7.11 -20.58 -6.38
N ALA A 254 -8.30 -20.01 -6.53
CA ALA A 254 -9.30 -19.89 -5.47
C ALA A 254 -9.75 -21.26 -4.95
N GLY A 255 -10.01 -22.22 -5.84
CA GLY A 255 -10.36 -23.60 -5.47
C GLY A 255 -9.27 -24.27 -4.64
N TRP A 256 -8.01 -24.13 -5.08
CA TRP A 256 -6.85 -24.63 -4.34
C TRP A 256 -6.70 -23.96 -2.95
N LEU A 257 -6.92 -22.65 -2.83
CA LEU A 257 -6.92 -21.94 -1.54
C LEU A 257 -8.04 -22.44 -0.61
N GLY A 258 -9.21 -22.76 -1.17
CA GLY A 258 -10.29 -23.40 -0.44
C GLY A 258 -9.90 -24.76 0.11
N GLU A 259 -9.30 -25.62 -0.71
CA GLU A 259 -8.77 -26.92 -0.30
C GLU A 259 -7.70 -26.78 0.79
N LEU A 260 -6.77 -25.83 0.63
CA LEU A 260 -5.75 -25.51 1.63
C LEU A 260 -6.38 -25.10 2.96
N SER A 261 -7.36 -24.19 2.95
CA SER A 261 -8.05 -23.74 4.16
C SER A 261 -8.78 -24.87 4.89
N ALA A 262 -9.34 -25.83 4.15
CA ALA A 262 -10.03 -26.99 4.71
C ALA A 262 -9.06 -28.06 5.25
N ALA A 263 -7.84 -28.14 4.71
CA ALA A 263 -6.81 -29.07 5.14
C ALA A 263 -6.05 -28.60 6.40
N LEU A 264 -5.84 -27.30 6.56
CA LEU A 264 -5.06 -26.72 7.66
C LEU A 264 -5.54 -27.13 9.08
N PRO A 265 -6.85 -27.16 9.41
CA PRO A 265 -7.31 -27.63 10.72
C PRO A 265 -6.91 -29.09 11.00
N LYS A 266 -7.02 -29.98 10.01
CA LYS A 266 -6.66 -31.40 10.15
C LYS A 266 -5.17 -31.59 10.35
N ALA A 267 -4.35 -30.79 9.68
CA ALA A 267 -2.91 -30.78 9.93
C ALA A 267 -2.62 -30.37 11.39
N SER A 268 -3.38 -29.43 11.96
CA SER A 268 -3.17 -29.00 13.34
C SER A 268 -3.53 -30.05 14.41
N GLU A 269 -4.37 -31.03 14.09
CA GLU A 269 -4.73 -32.12 15.02
C GLU A 269 -3.58 -33.11 15.26
N HIS A 270 -2.61 -33.19 14.34
CA HIS A 270 -1.49 -34.13 14.40
C HIS A 270 -0.16 -33.48 14.82
N HIS A 271 -0.12 -32.17 14.99
CA HIS A 271 1.08 -31.42 15.35
C HIS A 271 0.84 -30.60 16.63
N THR A 272 1.61 -30.87 17.68
CA THR A 272 1.66 -30.03 18.87
C THR A 272 2.48 -28.78 18.58
N TRP A 273 1.78 -27.71 18.25
CA TRP A 273 2.37 -26.41 17.98
C TRP A 273 2.89 -25.75 19.27
N THR A 274 4.16 -25.36 19.29
CA THR A 274 4.74 -24.63 20.44
C THR A 274 5.37 -23.30 20.01
N ALA A 275 5.16 -22.25 20.81
CA ALA A 275 5.74 -20.91 20.60
C ALA A 275 7.19 -20.78 21.09
N LYS A 276 7.68 -21.75 21.89
CA LYS A 276 9.06 -21.81 22.36
C LYS A 276 9.84 -22.78 21.49
N PRO A 277 11.12 -22.50 21.12
CA PRO A 277 11.95 -23.54 20.51
C PRO A 277 11.96 -24.75 21.44
N PRO A 278 11.77 -25.98 20.94
CA PRO A 278 11.89 -27.15 21.79
C PRO A 278 13.28 -27.12 22.43
N PRO A 279 13.41 -27.46 23.73
CA PRO A 279 14.72 -27.62 24.33
C PRO A 279 15.50 -28.60 23.45
N LEU A 280 16.74 -28.26 23.10
CA LEU A 280 17.68 -29.15 22.41
C LEU A 280 18.00 -30.32 23.35
N VAL A 281 17.07 -31.28 23.47
CA VAL A 281 17.28 -32.51 24.20
C VAL A 281 17.67 -33.57 23.18
N PRO A 282 18.90 -34.11 23.22
CA PRO A 282 19.30 -35.22 22.38
C PRO A 282 18.37 -36.41 22.67
N GLY A 283 17.54 -36.79 21.69
CA GLY A 283 16.64 -37.95 21.78
C GLY A 283 15.16 -37.66 22.11
N GLY A 284 14.70 -36.41 22.08
CA GLY A 284 13.30 -36.04 22.36
C GLY A 284 12.43 -35.88 21.11
N VAL A 285 11.51 -36.84 20.90
CA VAL A 285 10.26 -36.84 20.11
C VAL A 285 10.24 -36.07 18.78
N GLU A 286 10.16 -36.82 17.68
CA GLU A 286 10.04 -36.39 16.27
C GLU A 286 8.77 -35.59 15.92
N SER A 287 7.85 -35.31 16.85
CA SER A 287 6.55 -34.69 16.52
C SER A 287 6.37 -33.24 16.95
N ILE A 288 7.40 -32.60 17.53
CA ILE A 288 7.33 -31.17 17.89
C ILE A 288 7.92 -30.33 16.75
N GLU A 289 7.09 -30.02 15.77
CA GLU A 289 7.43 -29.04 14.75
C GLU A 289 7.17 -27.62 15.28
N ARG A 290 8.08 -26.70 14.93
CA ARG A 290 7.97 -25.28 15.30
C ARG A 290 6.70 -24.74 14.66
N LEU A 291 5.96 -23.89 15.39
CA LEU A 291 4.95 -23.03 14.76
C LEU A 291 5.51 -22.46 13.45
N PRO A 292 4.81 -22.56 12.30
CA PRO A 292 5.21 -21.83 11.11
C PRO A 292 5.29 -20.38 11.59
N PRO A 293 6.38 -19.65 11.33
CA PRO A 293 6.62 -18.34 11.93
C PRO A 293 5.49 -17.32 11.80
N VAL A 294 4.47 -17.59 10.98
CA VAL A 294 3.19 -16.88 10.87
C VAL A 294 2.38 -16.80 12.18
N LEU A 295 2.65 -17.64 13.20
CA LEU A 295 1.96 -17.57 14.51
C LEU A 295 2.85 -17.09 15.66
N GLY A 296 4.05 -16.58 15.38
CA GLY A 296 4.93 -16.00 16.39
C GLY A 296 4.88 -14.47 16.36
N VAL A 297 4.58 -13.86 17.50
CA VAL A 297 4.69 -12.42 17.86
C VAL A 297 5.81 -11.64 17.16
N ARG A 298 6.94 -12.30 16.85
CA ARG A 298 8.10 -11.69 16.18
C ARG A 298 8.01 -11.57 14.65
N ALA A 299 7.12 -12.31 13.97
CA ALA A 299 6.97 -12.24 12.52
C ALA A 299 5.92 -11.20 12.09
N LEU A 300 4.85 -11.02 12.86
CA LEU A 300 3.90 -9.92 12.66
C LEU A 300 4.55 -8.56 12.99
N ALA A 301 5.31 -8.47 14.10
CA ALA A 301 6.12 -7.29 14.43
C ALA A 301 7.29 -7.03 13.46
N ARG A 302 7.62 -7.99 12.57
CA ARG A 302 8.58 -7.83 11.46
C ARG A 302 7.91 -7.54 10.10
N LYS A 303 6.58 -7.64 9.98
CA LYS A 303 5.87 -7.31 8.73
C LYS A 303 5.66 -5.80 8.55
N VAL A 304 5.74 -5.01 9.61
CA VAL A 304 5.80 -3.53 9.54
C VAL A 304 7.26 -3.10 9.70
N SER A 305 7.72 -2.16 8.88
CA SER A 305 9.15 -1.83 8.84
C SER A 305 9.68 -1.20 10.12
N VAL A 306 10.90 -1.57 10.57
CA VAL A 306 11.61 -0.87 11.67
C VAL A 306 11.85 0.61 11.30
N SER A 307 11.74 0.95 10.01
CA SER A 307 11.84 2.30 9.43
C SER A 307 10.48 2.98 9.19
N GLU A 308 9.35 2.26 9.21
CA GLU A 308 7.97 2.78 9.33
C GLU A 308 7.38 2.53 10.72
N ARG A 309 8.23 2.16 11.69
CA ARG A 309 7.97 2.56 13.06
C ARG A 309 8.03 4.09 13.08
N ILE A 310 6.94 4.71 12.65
CA ILE A 310 6.33 5.71 13.51
C ILE A 310 6.41 5.09 14.89
N ASP A 311 6.96 5.80 15.88
CA ASP A 311 6.96 5.33 17.25
C ASP A 311 5.49 5.11 17.66
N LEU A 312 4.96 3.94 17.31
CA LEU A 312 3.63 3.44 17.59
C LEU A 312 3.72 3.02 19.04
N VAL A 313 3.84 4.00 19.93
CA VAL A 313 3.42 3.81 21.31
C VAL A 313 1.92 3.54 21.17
N PRO A 314 1.45 2.29 21.35
CA PRO A 314 0.12 1.86 20.91
C PRO A 314 -0.98 2.77 21.46
N ASP A 315 -0.78 3.26 22.69
CA ASP A 315 -1.69 4.18 23.37
C ASP A 315 -1.80 5.55 22.68
N SER A 316 -0.72 6.08 22.12
CA SER A 316 -0.72 7.39 21.46
C SER A 316 -1.38 7.33 20.09
N SER A 317 -1.07 6.30 19.29
CA SER A 317 -1.60 6.13 17.94
C SER A 317 -3.06 5.68 17.95
N ALA A 318 -3.46 4.80 18.88
CA ALA A 318 -4.86 4.41 19.06
C ALA A 318 -5.74 5.58 19.54
N ARG A 319 -5.22 6.44 20.44
CA ARG A 319 -5.91 7.68 20.82
C ARG A 319 -6.03 8.64 19.66
N GLN A 320 -4.96 8.86 18.89
CA GLN A 320 -5.02 9.70 17.69
C GLN A 320 -6.07 9.18 16.71
N LEU A 321 -6.06 7.88 16.37
CA LEU A 321 -7.09 7.28 15.52
C LEU A 321 -8.50 7.48 16.03
N THR A 322 -8.74 7.34 17.34
CA THR A 322 -10.05 7.56 17.94
C THR A 322 -10.51 9.03 17.77
N VAL A 323 -9.59 9.98 17.98
CA VAL A 323 -9.83 11.42 17.73
C VAL A 323 -10.12 11.67 16.25
N HIS A 324 -9.37 11.05 15.34
CA HIS A 324 -9.56 11.21 13.90
C HIS A 324 -10.85 10.58 13.39
N VAL A 325 -11.26 9.42 13.90
CA VAL A 325 -12.57 8.81 13.59
C VAL A 325 -13.71 9.74 14.03
N ALA A 326 -13.63 10.31 15.24
CA ALA A 326 -14.60 11.28 15.73
C ALA A 326 -14.60 12.58 14.89
N ARG A 327 -13.44 13.03 14.43
CA ARG A 327 -13.30 14.19 13.54
C ARG A 327 -13.92 13.94 12.17
N TRP A 328 -13.69 12.77 11.58
CA TRP A 328 -14.29 12.38 10.31
C TRP A 328 -15.81 12.29 10.40
N ARG A 329 -16.33 11.86 11.55
CA ARG A 329 -17.75 12.01 11.88
C ARG A 329 -18.17 13.48 11.90
N GLY A 330 -17.41 14.39 12.52
CA GLY A 330 -17.67 15.84 12.49
C GLY A 330 -17.63 16.45 11.07
N ILE A 331 -16.72 16.00 10.21
CA ILE A 331 -16.69 16.38 8.78
C ILE A 331 -17.98 15.87 8.10
N ALA A 332 -18.38 14.62 8.36
CA ALA A 332 -19.66 14.08 7.90
C ALA A 332 -20.83 14.97 8.32
N GLU A 333 -20.87 15.36 9.59
CA GLU A 333 -21.91 16.23 10.18
C GLU A 333 -21.97 17.56 9.46
N GLN A 334 -20.83 18.22 9.25
CA GLN A 334 -20.77 19.50 8.54
C GLN A 334 -21.23 19.36 7.08
N PHE A 335 -20.72 18.36 6.36
CA PHE A 335 -21.10 18.11 4.97
C PHE A 335 -22.59 17.81 4.80
N LEU A 336 -23.18 17.10 5.76
CA LEU A 336 -24.61 16.77 5.76
C LEU A 336 -25.49 17.90 6.31
N ALA A 337 -24.95 18.78 7.16
CA ALA A 337 -25.66 19.95 7.65
C ALA A 337 -25.81 21.02 6.56
N GLU A 338 -24.76 21.26 5.78
CA GLU A 338 -24.79 22.15 4.60
C GLU A 338 -25.80 21.68 3.53
N ALA A 339 -26.03 20.37 3.48
CA ALA A 339 -26.94 19.72 2.57
C ALA A 339 -28.42 19.86 2.95
N LYS A 340 -28.71 20.22 4.21
CA LYS A 340 -30.08 20.34 4.69
C LYS A 340 -30.71 21.58 4.02
N PRO A 341 -31.82 21.44 3.28
CA PRO A 341 -32.50 22.61 2.74
C PRO A 341 -32.83 23.54 3.91
N PRO A 342 -32.73 24.87 3.74
CA PRO A 342 -33.02 25.81 4.81
C PRO A 342 -34.39 25.46 5.38
N SER A 343 -34.44 25.19 6.69
CA SER A 343 -35.70 24.88 7.36
C SER A 343 -36.71 25.95 6.96
N PRO A 344 -37.95 25.58 6.59
CA PRO A 344 -38.94 26.55 6.16
C PRO A 344 -39.01 27.62 7.25
N THR A 345 -38.69 28.87 6.87
CA THR A 345 -38.73 30.00 7.79
C THR A 345 -40.03 29.91 8.55
N PRO A 346 -40.01 29.83 9.89
CA PRO A 346 -41.23 29.71 10.66
C PRO A 346 -42.11 30.88 10.25
N THR A 347 -43.21 30.60 9.56
CA THR A 347 -44.15 31.63 9.15
C THR A 347 -44.62 32.30 10.43
N GLU A 348 -44.31 33.59 10.56
CA GLU A 348 -44.80 34.48 11.62
C GLU A 348 -46.34 34.47 11.63
N ASN A 349 -46.92 33.44 12.22
CA ASN A 349 -48.31 33.43 12.61
C ASN A 349 -48.31 33.14 14.10
N GLY A 350 -48.45 34.23 14.84
CA GLY A 350 -48.30 34.30 16.29
C GLY A 350 -49.18 33.35 17.06
N GLY A 351 -48.63 32.92 18.19
CA GLY A 351 -49.31 32.13 19.21
C GLY A 351 -48.32 31.91 20.35
N GLU A 352 -48.26 32.89 21.26
CA GLU A 352 -47.61 32.75 22.56
C GLU A 352 -48.18 31.53 23.29
N THR A 353 -47.48 30.39 23.32
CA THR A 353 -47.71 29.39 24.36
C THR A 353 -46.46 28.53 24.59
N GLY A 354 -45.91 28.65 25.80
CA GLY A 354 -45.22 27.57 26.50
C GLY A 354 -43.72 27.46 26.27
N GLU A 355 -42.94 28.08 27.16
CA GLU A 355 -41.56 27.68 27.47
C GLU A 355 -41.58 26.24 28.02
N SER A 356 -41.51 25.27 27.11
CA SER A 356 -41.19 23.89 27.42
C SER A 356 -39.69 23.73 27.18
N GLU A 357 -38.89 23.71 28.25
CA GLU A 357 -37.55 23.10 28.28
C GLU A 357 -37.71 21.59 27.98
N GLY A 358 -37.99 21.27 26.71
CA GLY A 358 -37.87 19.92 26.19
C GLY A 358 -36.46 19.77 25.68
N ASP A 359 -35.74 18.78 26.23
CA ASP A 359 -34.44 18.32 25.71
C ASP A 359 -34.48 18.35 24.18
N ALA A 360 -33.60 19.16 23.56
CA ALA A 360 -33.51 19.23 22.12
C ALA A 360 -33.34 17.79 21.60
N PRO A 361 -34.19 17.33 20.66
CA PRO A 361 -34.08 15.96 20.18
C PRO A 361 -32.66 15.72 19.71
N ASP A 362 -32.01 14.68 20.24
CA ASP A 362 -30.65 14.28 19.89
C ASP A 362 -30.50 14.38 18.37
N SER A 363 -29.56 15.23 17.93
CA SER A 363 -29.32 15.39 16.50
C SER A 363 -29.06 14.01 15.90
N PRO A 364 -29.78 13.63 14.82
CA PRO A 364 -29.69 12.29 14.27
C PRO A 364 -28.23 11.97 13.94
N ASP A 365 -27.79 10.76 14.28
CA ASP A 365 -26.43 10.33 14.02
C ASP A 365 -26.10 10.59 12.53
N PRO A 366 -25.07 11.40 12.20
CA PRO A 366 -24.70 11.72 10.82
C PRO A 366 -24.47 10.48 9.96
N ILE A 367 -24.03 9.38 10.57
CA ILE A 367 -23.84 8.11 9.87
C ILE A 367 -25.18 7.48 9.54
N ALA A 368 -26.13 7.51 10.46
CA ALA A 368 -27.49 7.05 10.18
C ALA A 368 -28.14 7.91 9.09
N LEU A 369 -27.87 9.23 9.06
CA LEU A 369 -28.30 10.11 7.99
C LEU A 369 -27.62 9.78 6.65
N ALA A 370 -26.30 9.59 6.63
CA ALA A 370 -25.57 9.16 5.44
C ALA A 370 -26.10 7.83 4.91
N GLN A 371 -26.31 6.85 5.79
CA GLN A 371 -26.91 5.55 5.46
C GLN A 371 -28.35 5.70 4.97
N SER A 372 -29.13 6.62 5.54
CA SER A 372 -30.49 6.91 5.06
C SER A 372 -30.48 7.53 3.66
N LEU A 373 -29.54 8.42 3.37
CA LEU A 373 -29.36 8.99 2.03
C LEU A 373 -28.97 7.91 1.02
N LEU A 374 -28.04 7.03 1.40
CA LEU A 374 -27.62 5.89 0.58
C LEU A 374 -28.73 4.85 0.42
N GLY A 375 -29.57 4.63 1.44
CA GLY A 375 -30.69 3.71 1.39
C GLY A 375 -31.79 4.10 0.37
N GLY A 376 -31.84 5.39 0.00
CA GLY A 376 -32.70 5.88 -1.08
C GLY A 376 -32.05 5.82 -2.47
N ASP A 377 -30.74 5.63 -2.56
CA ASP A 377 -29.97 5.59 -3.80
C ASP A 377 -29.91 4.14 -4.32
N LEU A 378 -30.99 3.72 -4.99
CA LEU A 378 -31.10 2.35 -5.49
C LEU A 378 -30.23 2.15 -6.75
N PRO A 379 -29.58 0.98 -6.90
CA PRO A 379 -28.84 0.67 -8.13
C PRO A 379 -29.77 0.70 -9.34
N THR A 380 -29.42 1.50 -10.34
CA THR A 380 -30.17 1.59 -11.60
C THR A 380 -29.28 1.23 -12.79
N PRO A 381 -29.86 0.79 -13.93
CA PRO A 381 -29.10 0.41 -15.10
C PRO A 381 -28.16 1.52 -15.58
N MET A 382 -26.96 1.13 -15.96
CA MET A 382 -25.96 2.02 -16.52
C MET A 382 -26.30 2.34 -17.98
N THR A 383 -26.42 3.63 -18.30
CA THR A 383 -26.74 4.14 -19.64
C THR A 383 -25.83 5.29 -20.01
N GLN A 384 -25.67 5.54 -21.31
CA GLN A 384 -24.81 6.62 -21.81
C GLN A 384 -25.26 7.98 -21.30
N ALA A 385 -26.56 8.28 -21.40
CA ALA A 385 -27.11 9.54 -20.91
C ALA A 385 -26.88 9.75 -19.41
N ARG A 386 -26.91 8.67 -18.61
CA ARG A 386 -26.68 8.76 -17.17
C ARG A 386 -25.21 9.01 -16.83
N CYS A 387 -24.30 8.34 -17.53
CA CYS A 387 -22.85 8.63 -17.42
C CYS A 387 -22.55 10.07 -17.85
N GLU A 388 -23.09 10.52 -18.98
CA GLU A 388 -22.87 11.88 -19.50
C GLU A 388 -23.44 12.95 -18.55
N ALA A 389 -24.61 12.70 -17.97
CA ALA A 389 -25.20 13.59 -16.96
C ALA A 389 -24.33 13.69 -15.71
N ALA A 390 -23.80 12.57 -15.20
CA ALA A 390 -22.91 12.56 -14.05
C ALA A 390 -21.56 13.25 -14.35
N LEU A 391 -20.98 13.05 -15.54
CA LEU A 391 -19.79 13.79 -15.99
C LEU A 391 -20.05 15.28 -16.14
N ALA A 392 -21.19 15.69 -16.73
CA ALA A 392 -21.55 17.10 -16.86
C ALA A 392 -21.72 17.78 -15.50
N LYS A 393 -22.28 17.04 -14.53
CA LYS A 393 -22.41 17.47 -13.14
C LYS A 393 -21.05 17.66 -12.47
N LEU A 394 -20.11 16.72 -12.67
CA LEU A 394 -18.72 16.87 -12.22
C LEU A 394 -18.08 18.09 -12.86
N ASN A 395 -18.15 18.23 -14.19
CA ASN A 395 -17.56 19.36 -14.90
C ASN A 395 -18.09 20.71 -14.40
N THR A 396 -19.40 20.83 -14.18
CA THR A 396 -20.03 22.04 -13.66
C THR A 396 -19.60 22.35 -12.23
N GLY A 397 -19.62 21.34 -11.35
CA GLY A 397 -19.24 21.55 -9.95
C GLY A 397 -17.75 21.85 -9.76
N LEU A 398 -16.92 21.40 -10.69
CA LEU A 398 -15.46 21.58 -10.64
C LEU A 398 -14.99 22.81 -11.41
N GLU A 399 -15.90 23.54 -12.06
CA GLU A 399 -15.60 24.79 -12.74
C GLU A 399 -15.03 25.81 -11.75
N GLY A 400 -13.79 26.25 -11.99
CA GLY A 400 -13.10 27.24 -11.14
C GLY A 400 -12.04 26.67 -10.18
N LEU A 401 -11.85 25.36 -10.07
CA LEU A 401 -10.83 24.74 -9.21
C LEU A 401 -9.45 24.54 -9.87
N ASP A 402 -9.24 25.01 -11.11
CA ASP A 402 -8.00 24.82 -11.90
C ASP A 402 -7.53 23.35 -11.99
N ILE A 403 -8.48 22.42 -12.07
CA ILE A 403 -8.22 20.98 -12.11
C ILE A 403 -8.34 20.34 -13.50
N GLY A 404 -8.67 21.15 -14.52
CA GLY A 404 -9.01 20.68 -15.85
C GLY A 404 -10.41 20.06 -15.91
N ALA A 405 -10.97 19.98 -17.12
CA ALA A 405 -12.26 19.31 -17.34
C ALA A 405 -12.09 17.79 -17.21
N PRO A 406 -13.08 17.06 -16.62
CA PRO A 406 -13.07 15.60 -16.63
C PRO A 406 -12.98 15.06 -18.06
N THR A 407 -12.06 14.13 -18.32
CA THR A 407 -11.90 13.51 -19.65
C THR A 407 -12.23 12.03 -19.57
N LEU A 408 -13.39 11.64 -20.12
CA LEU A 408 -13.82 10.25 -20.19
C LEU A 408 -14.84 10.07 -21.31
N ASP A 409 -14.66 9.04 -22.15
CA ASP A 409 -15.69 8.61 -23.10
C ASP A 409 -16.68 7.67 -22.43
N CYS A 410 -17.92 8.14 -22.23
CA CYS A 410 -18.98 7.33 -21.62
C CYS A 410 -19.32 6.08 -22.41
N ALA A 411 -19.18 6.09 -23.75
CA ALA A 411 -19.47 4.90 -24.55
C ALA A 411 -18.43 3.80 -24.27
N THR A 412 -17.15 4.16 -24.24
CA THR A 412 -16.07 3.23 -23.87
C THR A 412 -16.17 2.81 -22.40
N TYR A 413 -16.43 3.74 -21.48
CA TYR A 413 -16.61 3.43 -20.05
C TYR A 413 -17.71 2.40 -19.80
N LEU A 414 -18.88 2.54 -20.43
CA LEU A 414 -20.00 1.63 -20.28
C LEU A 414 -19.71 0.21 -20.77
N ALA A 415 -18.75 0.05 -21.68
CA ALA A 415 -18.29 -1.28 -22.04
C ALA A 415 -17.68 -2.00 -20.83
N PHE A 416 -17.09 -1.29 -19.86
CA PHE A 416 -16.39 -1.88 -18.69
C PHE A 416 -17.05 -1.61 -17.34
N ALA A 417 -18.14 -0.83 -17.32
CA ALA A 417 -18.93 -0.57 -16.13
C ALA A 417 -19.76 -1.82 -15.74
N PRO A 418 -20.14 -1.97 -14.46
CA PRO A 418 -21.17 -2.93 -14.07
C PRO A 418 -22.51 -2.57 -14.72
N GLU A 419 -23.42 -3.56 -14.82
CA GLU A 419 -24.73 -3.37 -15.46
C GLU A 419 -25.61 -2.35 -14.71
N THR A 420 -25.50 -2.31 -13.39
CA THR A 420 -26.21 -1.39 -12.51
C THR A 420 -25.24 -0.72 -11.53
N MET A 421 -25.57 0.51 -11.14
CA MET A 421 -24.80 1.31 -10.18
C MET A 421 -25.71 2.35 -9.54
N THR A 422 -25.48 2.67 -8.27
CA THR A 422 -26.11 3.81 -7.59
C THR A 422 -25.59 5.14 -8.15
N GLU A 423 -26.27 6.26 -7.92
CA GLU A 423 -25.78 7.56 -8.38
C GLU A 423 -24.52 7.99 -7.62
N ALA A 424 -24.45 7.69 -6.31
CA ALA A 424 -23.28 7.94 -5.48
C ALA A 424 -22.03 7.23 -6.01
N GLU A 425 -22.15 5.92 -6.29
CA GLU A 425 -21.06 5.11 -6.84
C GLU A 425 -20.64 5.61 -8.23
N LEU A 426 -21.60 5.97 -9.08
CA LEU A 426 -21.30 6.50 -10.41
C LEU A 426 -20.49 7.79 -10.34
N VAL A 427 -20.94 8.75 -9.53
CA VAL A 427 -20.23 10.03 -9.37
C VAL A 427 -18.84 9.82 -8.79
N LEU A 428 -18.67 8.94 -7.79
CA LEU A 428 -17.34 8.64 -7.24
C LEU A 428 -16.42 7.96 -8.25
N GLU A 429 -16.93 6.98 -8.98
CA GLU A 429 -16.15 6.25 -9.97
C GLU A 429 -15.70 7.17 -11.12
N LEU A 430 -16.58 8.04 -11.60
CA LEU A 430 -16.23 9.03 -12.62
C LEU A 430 -15.26 10.07 -12.06
N LEU A 431 -15.40 10.49 -10.80
CA LEU A 431 -14.45 11.40 -10.17
C LEU A 431 -13.04 10.78 -10.10
N ASP A 432 -12.95 9.51 -9.73
CA ASP A 432 -11.67 8.80 -9.72
C ASP A 432 -11.06 8.69 -11.11
N LEU A 433 -11.83 8.17 -12.08
CA LEU A 433 -11.32 7.80 -13.41
C LEU A 433 -11.09 9.01 -14.32
N ALA A 434 -11.95 10.03 -14.23
CA ALA A 434 -11.95 11.16 -15.17
C ALA A 434 -11.22 12.40 -14.62
N VAL A 435 -10.98 12.48 -13.30
CA VAL A 435 -10.36 13.64 -12.64
C VAL A 435 -9.13 13.24 -11.83
N ILE A 436 -9.30 12.45 -10.76
CA ILE A 436 -8.21 12.19 -9.80
C ILE A 436 -7.07 11.41 -10.46
N GLU A 437 -7.38 10.33 -11.17
CA GLU A 437 -6.35 9.47 -11.78
C GLU A 437 -5.59 10.13 -12.93
N PRO A 438 -6.24 10.82 -13.89
CA PRO A 438 -5.53 11.58 -14.92
C PRO A 438 -4.59 12.65 -14.35
N GLN A 439 -5.04 13.38 -13.32
CA GLN A 439 -4.19 14.36 -12.62
C GLN A 439 -3.01 13.72 -11.95
N ARG A 440 -3.25 12.61 -11.24
CA ARG A 440 -2.20 11.84 -10.57
C ARG A 440 -1.11 11.39 -11.55
N ARG A 441 -1.53 10.91 -12.73
CA ARG A 441 -0.62 10.53 -13.82
C ARG A 441 0.06 11.71 -14.50
N ALA A 442 -0.59 12.87 -14.57
CA ALA A 442 0.05 14.08 -15.07
C ALA A 442 1.17 14.52 -14.12
N LEU A 443 0.88 14.59 -12.82
CA LEU A 443 1.87 14.90 -11.78
C LEU A 443 3.04 13.90 -11.81
N TRP A 444 2.76 12.59 -11.86
CA TRP A 444 3.84 11.59 -11.97
C TRP A 444 4.73 11.77 -13.20
N ARG A 445 4.19 12.20 -14.33
CA ARG A 445 4.98 12.44 -15.55
C ARG A 445 5.85 13.69 -15.46
N GLU A 446 5.51 14.63 -14.59
CA GLU A 446 6.29 15.85 -14.33
C GLU A 446 7.39 15.63 -13.28
N GLU A 447 7.26 14.59 -12.44
CA GLU A 447 8.27 14.22 -11.45
C GLU A 447 9.48 13.49 -12.07
N LEU A 448 10.58 13.43 -11.34
CA LEU A 448 11.71 12.57 -11.70
C LEU A 448 11.25 11.11 -11.76
N ALA A 449 11.59 10.41 -12.84
CA ALA A 449 11.11 9.06 -13.10
C ALA A 449 11.36 8.09 -11.93
N GLU A 450 12.52 8.21 -11.29
CA GLU A 450 12.93 7.40 -10.15
C GLU A 450 12.05 7.67 -8.92
N LEU A 451 11.68 8.95 -8.68
CA LEU A 451 10.78 9.32 -7.58
C LEU A 451 9.36 8.82 -7.84
N ALA A 452 8.88 8.93 -9.09
CA ALA A 452 7.58 8.41 -9.50
C ALA A 452 7.47 6.89 -9.36
N LEU A 453 8.59 6.16 -9.49
CA LEU A 453 8.66 4.71 -9.31
C LEU A 453 8.74 4.28 -7.83
N ILE A 454 9.22 5.16 -6.93
CA ILE A 454 9.21 4.93 -5.48
C ILE A 454 7.81 5.28 -4.94
N ARG A 455 6.83 4.48 -5.35
CA ARG A 455 5.42 4.65 -4.98
C ARG A 455 5.22 4.35 -3.49
N GLY A 456 4.66 5.30 -2.76
CA GLY A 456 3.90 5.03 -1.55
C GLY A 456 2.56 4.39 -1.89
N ARG A 457 2.44 3.05 -1.80
CA ARG A 457 1.15 2.39 -2.07
C ARG A 457 0.05 2.85 -1.10
N TRP A 458 0.42 3.25 0.11
CA TRP A 458 -0.54 3.77 1.11
C TRP A 458 -0.94 5.21 0.83
N SER A 459 0.00 6.04 0.39
CA SER A 459 -0.24 7.46 0.12
C SER A 459 -1.21 7.65 -1.05
N GLU A 460 -1.23 6.74 -2.01
CA GLU A 460 -2.25 6.68 -3.06
C GLU A 460 -3.67 6.52 -2.52
N GLY A 461 -3.89 5.57 -1.62
CA GLY A 461 -5.21 5.34 -1.02
C GLY A 461 -5.67 6.54 -0.18
N VAL A 462 -4.74 7.11 0.60
CA VAL A 462 -4.99 8.34 1.36
C VAL A 462 -5.38 9.49 0.43
N HIS A 463 -4.59 9.70 -0.63
CA HIS A 463 -4.80 10.78 -1.61
C HIS A 463 -6.17 10.67 -2.28
N VAL A 464 -6.58 9.47 -2.69
CA VAL A 464 -7.91 9.23 -3.28
C VAL A 464 -9.02 9.66 -2.32
N HIS A 465 -8.98 9.20 -1.06
CA HIS A 465 -10.01 9.58 -0.07
C HIS A 465 -10.06 11.08 0.20
N LEU A 466 -8.90 11.73 0.34
CA LEU A 466 -8.84 13.19 0.54
C LEU A 466 -9.37 13.94 -0.67
N ARG A 467 -8.89 13.60 -1.87
CA ARG A 467 -9.30 14.26 -3.12
C ARG A 467 -10.79 14.09 -3.37
N ARG A 468 -11.36 12.91 -3.13
CA ARG A 468 -12.81 12.69 -3.22
C ARG A 468 -13.56 13.70 -2.36
N ILE A 469 -13.20 13.85 -1.09
CA ILE A 469 -13.90 14.74 -0.15
C ILE A 469 -13.73 16.20 -0.54
N MET A 470 -12.50 16.62 -0.89
CA MET A 470 -12.20 17.98 -1.29
C MET A 470 -12.98 18.37 -2.55
N LEU A 471 -12.95 17.53 -3.58
CA LEU A 471 -13.59 17.81 -4.87
C LEU A 471 -15.11 17.73 -4.78
N LEU A 472 -15.65 16.76 -4.02
CA LEU A 472 -17.09 16.63 -3.85
C LEU A 472 -17.73 17.78 -3.07
N ARG A 473 -16.96 18.61 -2.34
CA ARG A 473 -17.49 19.87 -1.77
C ARG A 473 -18.03 20.81 -2.84
N ALA A 474 -17.40 20.83 -4.01
CA ALA A 474 -17.79 21.69 -5.12
C ALA A 474 -18.86 21.05 -6.02
N VAL A 475 -19.03 19.72 -5.94
CA VAL A 475 -20.01 18.97 -6.74
C VAL A 475 -21.33 18.80 -5.97
N ASP A 476 -22.45 19.18 -6.56
CA ASP A 476 -23.78 19.08 -5.94
C ASP A 476 -24.34 17.64 -5.89
N SER A 477 -23.62 16.71 -5.24
CA SER A 477 -24.02 15.31 -5.12
C SER A 477 -23.95 14.82 -3.67
N LEU A 478 -25.05 15.03 -2.93
CA LEU A 478 -25.15 14.59 -1.54
C LEU A 478 -24.94 13.09 -1.33
N PRO A 479 -25.51 12.19 -2.16
CA PRO A 479 -25.26 10.75 -2.01
C PRO A 479 -23.78 10.40 -2.20
N ALA A 480 -23.09 11.00 -3.18
CA ALA A 480 -21.67 10.76 -3.42
C ALA A 480 -20.78 11.29 -2.29
N ARG A 481 -21.11 12.46 -1.72
CA ARG A 481 -20.45 13.00 -0.51
C ARG A 481 -20.60 12.05 0.67
N ALA A 482 -21.84 11.59 0.92
CA ALA A 482 -22.12 10.64 1.98
C ALA A 482 -21.33 9.34 1.79
N LEU A 483 -21.28 8.81 0.56
CA LEU A 483 -20.52 7.61 0.24
C LEU A 483 -19.01 7.81 0.47
N ALA A 484 -18.42 8.91 -0.01
CA ALA A 484 -16.99 9.20 0.17
C ALA A 484 -16.58 9.25 1.66
N VAL A 485 -17.41 9.89 2.48
CA VAL A 485 -17.20 10.00 3.92
C VAL A 485 -17.32 8.64 4.60
N VAL A 486 -18.33 7.86 4.22
CA VAL A 486 -18.53 6.51 4.76
C VAL A 486 -17.36 5.58 4.40
N GLU A 487 -16.82 5.67 3.19
CA GLU A 487 -15.64 4.91 2.75
C GLU A 487 -14.37 5.34 3.50
N GLY A 488 -14.14 6.66 3.66
CA GLY A 488 -12.99 7.14 4.42
C GLY A 488 -13.06 6.73 5.90
N ARG A 489 -14.26 6.75 6.51
CA ARG A 489 -14.48 6.21 7.85
C ARG A 489 -14.18 4.71 7.92
N GLN A 490 -14.64 3.93 6.95
CA GLN A 490 -14.34 2.50 6.92
C GLN A 490 -12.84 2.23 6.82
N ALA A 491 -12.12 2.99 6.00
CA ALA A 491 -10.66 2.90 5.93
C ALA A 491 -10.04 3.15 7.32
N LEU A 492 -10.45 4.21 8.02
CA LEU A 492 -10.00 4.50 9.39
C LEU A 492 -10.33 3.38 10.38
N CYS A 493 -11.52 2.81 10.32
CA CYS A 493 -11.91 1.70 11.17
C CYS A 493 -11.09 0.43 10.88
N ARG A 494 -10.81 0.15 9.60
CA ARG A 494 -9.87 -0.92 9.18
C ARG A 494 -8.48 -0.69 9.74
N ALA A 495 -7.98 0.55 9.67
CA ALA A 495 -6.70 0.93 10.25
C ALA A 495 -6.62 0.65 11.74
N GLN A 496 -7.66 1.07 12.48
CA GLN A 496 -7.73 0.87 13.92
C GLN A 496 -7.80 -0.61 14.28
N ALA A 497 -8.59 -1.41 13.53
CA ALA A 497 -8.65 -2.85 13.72
C ALA A 497 -7.31 -3.52 13.41
N ALA A 498 -6.69 -3.17 12.29
CA ALA A 498 -5.37 -3.68 11.89
C ALA A 498 -4.31 -3.39 12.97
N LEU A 499 -4.23 -2.14 13.45
CA LEU A 499 -3.28 -1.77 14.50
C LEU A 499 -3.52 -2.54 15.79
N TRP A 500 -4.77 -2.76 16.17
CA TRP A 500 -5.09 -3.54 17.36
C TRP A 500 -4.70 -5.02 17.19
N ILE A 501 -5.02 -5.62 16.05
CA ILE A 501 -4.63 -7.00 15.68
C ILE A 501 -3.09 -7.12 15.69
N HIS A 502 -2.38 -6.14 15.15
CA HIS A 502 -0.93 -6.11 15.09
C HIS A 502 -0.26 -5.82 16.43
N ALA A 503 -0.92 -5.08 17.33
CA ALA A 503 -0.42 -4.76 18.66
C ALA A 503 -0.70 -5.85 19.71
N GLU A 504 -1.36 -6.95 19.32
CA GLU A 504 -1.69 -8.10 20.19
C GLU A 504 -2.43 -7.71 21.49
N GLN A 505 -3.22 -6.63 21.47
CA GLN A 505 -3.88 -6.10 22.66
C GLN A 505 -5.18 -6.86 23.01
N GLY A 506 -5.07 -8.17 23.21
CA GLY A 506 -6.13 -8.96 23.82
C GLY A 506 -7.16 -9.58 22.85
N PRO A 507 -8.15 -10.33 23.39
CA PRO A 507 -9.14 -11.07 22.62
C PRO A 507 -10.01 -10.19 21.71
N ALA A 508 -10.60 -10.80 20.68
CA ALA A 508 -11.57 -10.22 19.74
C ALA A 508 -12.59 -9.26 20.38
N GLU A 509 -13.08 -9.60 21.57
CA GLU A 509 -14.06 -8.82 22.33
C GLU A 509 -13.49 -7.48 22.84
N GLU A 510 -12.21 -7.46 23.24
CA GLU A 510 -11.50 -6.23 23.63
C GLU A 510 -11.26 -5.33 22.43
N VAL A 511 -10.95 -5.91 21.26
CA VAL A 511 -10.83 -5.16 19.99
C VAL A 511 -12.15 -4.42 19.72
N ALA A 512 -13.28 -5.13 19.76
CA ALA A 512 -14.60 -4.56 19.53
C ALA A 512 -15.00 -3.48 20.55
N MET A 513 -14.58 -3.61 21.81
CA MET A 513 -14.77 -2.58 22.83
C MET A 513 -13.88 -1.35 22.58
N ALA A 514 -12.62 -1.54 22.18
CA ALA A 514 -11.63 -0.48 21.98
C ALA A 514 -11.88 0.36 20.71
N LEU A 515 -12.42 -0.27 19.65
CA LEU A 515 -12.83 0.43 18.41
C LEU A 515 -13.97 1.44 18.64
N GLY A 516 -14.65 1.37 19.78
CA GLY A 516 -15.70 2.30 20.18
C GLY A 516 -16.99 2.15 19.35
N SER A 517 -17.98 2.99 19.65
CA SER A 517 -19.26 3.02 18.93
C SER A 517 -19.12 3.45 17.48
N ASN A 518 -18.11 4.27 17.16
CA ASN A 518 -17.96 4.86 15.82
C ASN A 518 -17.66 3.85 14.71
N CYS A 519 -17.10 2.69 15.06
CA CYS A 519 -16.81 1.58 14.13
C CYS A 519 -17.75 0.39 14.30
N ARG A 520 -18.73 0.45 15.22
CA ARG A 520 -19.61 -0.68 15.56
C ARG A 520 -20.52 -1.08 14.40
N ASP A 521 -20.93 -0.11 13.60
CA ASP A 521 -21.82 -0.31 12.44
C ASP A 521 -21.06 -0.61 11.13
N TRP A 522 -19.74 -0.79 11.18
CA TRP A 522 -18.95 -1.14 10.00
C TRP A 522 -19.47 -2.47 9.41
N ALA A 523 -19.65 -3.48 10.26
CA ALA A 523 -20.15 -4.80 9.91
C ALA A 523 -21.51 -4.86 9.20
N THR A 524 -22.38 -3.86 9.40
CA THR A 524 -23.72 -3.83 8.79
C THR A 524 -23.72 -3.05 7.48
N SER A 525 -22.71 -2.20 7.27
CA SER A 525 -22.64 -1.32 6.10
C SER A 525 -22.28 -2.04 4.79
N ASP A 526 -21.65 -3.22 4.85
CA ASP A 526 -21.34 -4.02 3.66
C ASP A 526 -22.59 -4.71 3.07
N ALA A 527 -23.58 -5.02 3.92
CA ALA A 527 -24.87 -5.53 3.47
C ALA A 527 -25.71 -4.47 2.74
N VAL A 528 -25.48 -3.19 3.03
CA VAL A 528 -26.15 -2.06 2.35
C VAL A 528 -25.51 -1.79 0.99
N ARG A 529 -24.23 -2.12 0.81
CA ARG A 529 -23.44 -1.47 -0.23
C ARG A 529 -23.46 -2.15 -1.60
N GLY A 530 -23.70 -3.45 -1.71
CA GLY A 530 -23.66 -4.12 -3.02
C GLY A 530 -22.40 -3.81 -3.84
N ASP A 531 -21.31 -3.36 -3.17
CA ASP A 531 -20.17 -2.76 -3.82
C ASP A 531 -19.54 -3.84 -4.67
N TRP A 532 -19.69 -3.77 -5.98
CA TRP A 532 -19.22 -4.80 -6.89
C TRP A 532 -17.69 -4.99 -6.79
N ARG A 533 -16.94 -4.02 -6.24
CA ARG A 533 -15.49 -4.13 -6.01
C ARG A 533 -15.14 -4.98 -4.79
N SER A 534 -15.99 -5.06 -3.76
CA SER A 534 -15.69 -5.75 -2.49
C SER A 534 -16.72 -6.80 -2.05
N SER A 535 -18.00 -6.65 -2.41
CA SER A 535 -19.12 -7.50 -1.99
C SER A 535 -19.05 -8.93 -2.50
N ALA A 536 -18.54 -9.15 -3.72
CA ALA A 536 -18.39 -10.51 -4.27
C ALA A 536 -17.34 -11.35 -3.52
N ALA A 537 -16.28 -10.71 -3.00
CA ALA A 537 -15.28 -11.38 -2.17
C ALA A 537 -15.87 -11.76 -0.80
N LEU A 538 -16.52 -10.79 -0.14
CA LEU A 538 -17.04 -10.98 1.21
C LEU A 538 -18.22 -11.97 1.26
N ALA A 539 -19.10 -11.97 0.26
CA ALA A 539 -20.19 -12.93 0.16
C ALA A 539 -19.71 -14.40 -0.04
N ALA A 540 -18.47 -14.60 -0.51
CA ALA A 540 -17.91 -15.92 -0.75
C ALA A 540 -17.24 -16.55 0.49
N LEU A 541 -17.08 -15.81 1.59
CA LEU A 541 -16.46 -16.32 2.82
C LEU A 541 -17.50 -17.08 3.68
N PRO A 542 -17.33 -18.40 3.92
CA PRO A 542 -18.24 -19.18 4.76
C PRO A 542 -18.31 -18.69 6.21
N SER A 543 -17.24 -18.04 6.68
CA SER A 543 -17.07 -17.49 8.03
C SER A 543 -17.38 -15.99 8.12
N ALA A 544 -17.68 -15.30 7.02
CA ALA A 544 -18.07 -13.88 7.03
C ALA A 544 -19.58 -13.67 6.86
N GLY A 545 -20.38 -14.70 7.14
CA GLY A 545 -21.82 -14.54 7.23
C GLY A 545 -22.17 -13.40 8.21
N PRO A 546 -23.33 -12.74 8.04
CA PRO A 546 -23.75 -11.65 8.93
C PRO A 546 -23.84 -12.05 10.42
N THR A 547 -23.78 -13.36 10.70
CA THR A 547 -23.78 -13.96 12.04
C THR A 547 -22.40 -14.12 12.67
N ALA A 548 -21.31 -13.93 11.93
CA ALA A 548 -19.96 -14.04 12.48
C ALA A 548 -19.69 -12.90 13.49
N PRO A 549 -18.96 -13.17 14.59
CA PRO A 549 -18.55 -12.15 15.54
C PRO A 549 -17.89 -10.96 14.81
N LEU A 550 -18.26 -9.73 15.20
CA LEU A 550 -17.76 -8.49 14.59
C LEU A 550 -16.23 -8.51 14.42
N ALA A 551 -15.52 -8.91 15.47
CA ALA A 551 -14.06 -8.95 15.47
C ALA A 551 -13.46 -9.91 14.43
N GLU A 552 -14.06 -11.08 14.21
CA GLU A 552 -13.60 -12.04 13.18
C GLU A 552 -13.77 -11.46 11.78
N ARG A 553 -14.88 -10.73 11.54
CA ARG A 553 -15.10 -10.02 10.28
C ARG A 553 -14.10 -8.89 10.08
N MET A 554 -13.88 -8.05 11.09
CA MET A 554 -12.90 -6.97 11.03
C MET A 554 -11.49 -7.48 10.79
N GLN A 555 -11.12 -8.60 11.43
CA GLN A 555 -9.85 -9.26 11.19
C GLN A 555 -9.77 -9.81 9.77
N GLY A 556 -10.80 -10.52 9.30
CA GLY A 556 -10.88 -11.02 7.93
C GLY A 556 -10.74 -9.91 6.90
N GLU A 557 -11.46 -8.80 7.08
CA GLU A 557 -11.43 -7.63 6.20
C GLU A 557 -10.08 -6.91 6.23
N SER A 558 -9.52 -6.65 7.42
CA SER A 558 -8.22 -5.97 7.55
C SER A 558 -7.08 -6.80 6.96
N LEU A 559 -7.16 -8.13 7.08
CA LEU A 559 -6.21 -9.05 6.45
C LEU A 559 -6.46 -9.19 4.95
N ALA A 560 -7.70 -9.11 4.49
CA ALA A 560 -8.05 -9.18 3.07
C ALA A 560 -7.71 -7.88 2.31
N ASP A 561 -7.69 -6.73 3.00
CA ASP A 561 -7.37 -5.41 2.46
C ASP A 561 -6.38 -4.64 3.37
N PRO A 562 -5.11 -5.07 3.42
CA PRO A 562 -4.08 -4.40 4.21
C PRO A 562 -3.78 -2.98 3.69
N LEU A 563 -3.89 -2.75 2.37
CA LEU A 563 -3.67 -1.44 1.77
C LEU A 563 -4.76 -0.44 2.18
N GLY A 564 -6.04 -0.83 2.17
CA GLY A 564 -7.12 0.01 2.68
C GLY A 564 -6.99 0.32 4.17
N SER A 565 -6.52 -0.65 4.96
CA SER A 565 -6.20 -0.45 6.39
C SER A 565 -5.11 0.61 6.59
N MET A 566 -4.04 0.55 5.80
CA MET A 566 -2.96 1.54 5.89
C MET A 566 -3.33 2.90 5.31
N ALA A 567 -4.20 2.95 4.30
CA ALA A 567 -4.78 4.20 3.82
C ALA A 567 -5.58 4.89 4.94
N GLY A 568 -6.39 4.15 5.69
CA GLY A 568 -7.05 4.68 6.87
C GLY A 568 -6.08 5.23 7.91
N TYR A 569 -4.98 4.53 8.15
CA TYR A 569 -3.96 5.01 9.06
C TYR A 569 -3.34 6.32 8.57
N GLY A 570 -3.03 6.43 7.28
CA GLY A 570 -2.54 7.69 6.70
C GLY A 570 -3.57 8.83 6.76
N LEU A 571 -4.87 8.55 6.61
CA LEU A 571 -5.93 9.53 6.84
C LEU A 571 -5.93 10.04 8.28
N SER A 572 -5.53 9.22 9.25
CA SER A 572 -5.37 9.64 10.64
C SER A 572 -4.13 10.49 10.89
N LEU A 573 -3.12 10.46 10.02
CA LEU A 573 -1.92 11.28 10.20
C LEU A 573 -2.09 12.72 9.67
N ILE A 574 -3.13 12.96 8.86
CA ILE A 574 -3.43 14.29 8.33
C ILE A 574 -4.19 15.06 9.41
N GLY A 575 -3.46 15.92 10.13
CA GLY A 575 -4.01 16.87 11.10
C GLY A 575 -4.94 17.91 10.44
N ASP A 576 -5.44 18.85 11.25
CA ASP A 576 -6.31 19.96 10.80
C ASP A 576 -5.60 21.02 9.94
N GLU A 577 -4.33 20.81 9.60
CA GLU A 577 -3.52 21.83 8.96
C GLU A 577 -3.66 21.77 7.43
N PRO A 578 -4.17 22.83 6.79
CA PRO A 578 -4.23 22.91 5.32
C PRO A 578 -2.88 22.67 4.65
N ALA A 579 -1.78 23.03 5.31
CA ALA A 579 -0.42 22.76 4.85
C ALA A 579 -0.13 21.26 4.67
N GLN A 580 -0.65 20.42 5.57
CA GLN A 580 -0.49 18.97 5.46
C GLN A 580 -1.29 18.44 4.27
N MET A 581 -2.51 18.92 4.06
CA MET A 581 -3.30 18.55 2.87
C MET A 581 -2.61 18.92 1.55
N VAL A 582 -2.00 20.11 1.46
CA VAL A 582 -1.21 20.53 0.29
C VAL A 582 0.01 19.64 0.10
N GLY A 583 0.69 19.27 1.19
CA GLY A 583 1.81 18.33 1.14
C GLY A 583 1.41 16.94 0.66
N PHE A 584 0.25 16.43 1.10
CA PHE A 584 -0.31 15.18 0.59
C PHE A 584 -0.70 15.27 -0.86
N ASP A 585 -1.11 16.44 -1.35
CA ASP A 585 -1.46 16.61 -2.75
C ASP A 585 -0.24 16.70 -3.66
N ARG A 586 0.85 17.31 -3.18
CA ARG A 586 2.10 17.46 -3.93
C ARG A 586 2.99 16.23 -3.86
N PHE A 587 3.02 15.57 -2.70
CA PHE A 587 3.89 14.43 -2.41
C PHE A 587 3.08 13.16 -2.18
N PHE A 588 1.90 13.02 -2.81
CA PHE A 588 1.06 11.83 -2.72
C PHE A 588 1.79 10.55 -3.15
N TRP A 589 2.88 10.67 -3.91
CA TRP A 589 3.72 9.55 -4.32
C TRP A 589 4.71 9.15 -3.23
N ALA A 590 5.00 10.04 -2.28
CA ALA A 590 5.99 9.78 -1.24
C ALA A 590 5.45 8.80 -0.19
N PRO A 591 6.31 7.96 0.39
CA PRO A 591 5.96 7.11 1.50
C PRO A 591 5.36 7.89 2.69
N LEU A 592 4.39 7.29 3.37
CA LEU A 592 3.64 7.95 4.45
C LEU A 592 4.53 8.52 5.56
N GLY A 593 5.58 7.80 5.96
CA GLY A 593 6.54 8.28 6.95
C GLY A 593 7.35 9.51 6.51
N GLN A 594 7.56 9.67 5.20
CA GLN A 594 8.28 10.82 4.63
C GLN A 594 7.35 11.99 4.30
N MET A 595 6.07 11.73 4.03
CA MET A 595 5.12 12.79 3.69
C MET A 595 5.02 13.84 4.78
N ARG A 596 5.05 13.48 6.07
CA ARG A 596 5.03 14.49 7.14
C ARG A 596 6.26 15.40 7.09
N THR A 597 7.44 14.83 6.83
CA THR A 597 8.70 15.57 6.70
C THR A 597 8.72 16.45 5.45
N LEU A 598 8.18 15.97 4.32
CA LEU A 598 8.12 16.73 3.07
C LEU A 598 7.02 17.81 3.06
N ALA A 599 5.90 17.55 3.74
CA ALA A 599 4.76 18.45 3.83
C ALA A 599 4.99 19.61 4.82
N THR A 600 5.86 19.43 5.81
CA THR A 600 6.12 20.43 6.84
C THR A 600 7.23 21.37 6.39
N PRO A 601 7.00 22.69 6.31
CA PRO A 601 8.05 23.65 5.97
C PRO A 601 9.26 23.53 6.91
N PRO A 602 10.49 23.76 6.42
CA PRO A 602 11.69 23.82 7.25
C PRO A 602 11.49 24.74 8.47
N GLY A 603 11.77 24.22 9.68
CA GLY A 603 11.64 24.98 10.94
C GLY A 603 10.26 24.90 11.62
N MET A 604 9.27 24.23 11.02
CA MET A 604 7.94 24.02 11.63
C MET A 604 7.73 22.59 12.16
N HIS A 605 8.76 21.72 12.14
CA HIS A 605 8.61 20.36 12.63
C HIS A 605 8.52 20.34 14.17
N PRO A 606 7.45 19.79 14.78
CA PRO A 606 7.24 19.82 16.23
C PRO A 606 8.30 19.02 17.00
N ASP A 607 8.98 18.09 16.33
CA ASP A 607 10.05 17.27 16.91
C ASP A 607 11.44 17.93 16.85
N GLY A 608 11.53 19.22 16.54
CA GLY A 608 12.80 19.95 16.61
C GLY A 608 13.86 19.51 15.59
N PHE A 609 13.46 18.81 14.52
CA PHE A 609 14.31 18.61 13.34
C PHE A 609 14.53 19.95 12.65
N ILE A 610 15.47 20.72 13.17
CA ILE A 610 16.09 21.83 12.48
C ILE A 610 16.93 21.18 11.39
N LEU A 611 16.43 21.19 10.14
CA LEU A 611 17.32 21.04 8.99
C LEU A 611 18.46 22.05 9.19
N PRO A 612 19.73 21.63 9.14
CA PRO A 612 20.84 22.55 9.40
C PRO A 612 20.69 23.74 8.46
N SER A 613 20.27 24.88 9.02
CA SER A 613 20.11 26.10 8.28
C SER A 613 21.49 26.48 7.76
N GLU A 614 21.58 26.79 6.47
CA GLU A 614 22.76 27.37 5.85
C GLU A 614 23.39 28.42 6.78
N GLY A 615 24.62 28.12 7.23
CA GLY A 615 25.60 29.14 7.58
C GLY A 615 25.49 29.87 8.91
N GLN A 616 24.73 29.43 9.92
CA GLN A 616 24.97 29.96 11.27
C GLN A 616 26.12 29.21 11.96
N PRO A 617 27.28 29.87 12.22
CA PRO A 617 28.33 29.24 13.01
C PRO A 617 27.78 28.94 14.41
N GLN A 618 27.75 27.66 14.77
CA GLN A 618 27.47 27.26 16.15
C GLN A 618 28.44 27.99 17.08
N PRO A 619 27.96 28.71 18.10
CA PRO A 619 28.85 29.22 19.14
C PRO A 619 29.52 28.01 19.80
N ALA A 620 30.85 28.07 19.94
CA ALA A 620 31.64 27.02 20.57
C ALA A 620 31.01 26.64 21.92
N PRO A 621 30.88 25.34 22.25
CA PRO A 621 30.27 24.91 23.50
C PRO A 621 31.08 25.47 24.66
N GLN A 622 30.50 26.42 25.39
CA GLN A 622 31.02 26.83 26.68
C GLN A 622 30.76 25.70 27.67
N GLY A 623 31.84 25.24 28.31
CA GLY A 623 31.86 24.07 29.17
C GLY A 623 30.70 24.04 30.16
N GLY A 624 29.84 23.04 29.99
CA GLY A 624 28.82 22.64 30.94
C GLY A 624 28.60 21.14 30.78
N HIS A 625 28.79 20.40 31.87
CA HIS A 625 28.67 18.94 31.89
C HIS A 625 27.33 18.47 31.30
N ALA A 626 27.40 17.51 30.38
CA ALA A 626 26.22 16.81 29.89
C ALA A 626 25.49 16.12 31.07
N PRO A 627 24.15 16.16 31.14
CA PRO A 627 23.42 15.40 32.14
C PRO A 627 23.63 13.90 31.87
N GLU A 628 24.25 13.21 32.83
CA GLU A 628 24.33 11.75 32.87
C GLU A 628 22.90 11.19 33.01
N LEU A 629 22.42 10.55 31.95
CA LEU A 629 21.15 9.84 31.96
C LEU A 629 21.38 8.50 32.69
N GLN A 630 21.06 8.45 34.00
CA GLN A 630 21.07 7.19 34.75
C GLN A 630 19.86 6.33 34.35
N VAL A 631 20.13 5.23 33.65
CA VAL A 631 19.15 4.19 33.35
C VAL A 631 19.23 3.12 34.44
N THR A 632 18.25 3.09 35.35
CA THR A 632 18.11 2.02 36.34
C THR A 632 17.41 0.83 35.70
N VAL A 633 18.09 -0.31 35.60
CA VAL A 633 17.52 -1.57 35.11
C VAL A 633 17.10 -2.41 36.30
N GLU A 634 15.80 -2.49 36.59
CA GLU A 634 15.26 -3.37 37.62
C GLU A 634 15.21 -4.82 37.11
N LYS A 635 15.86 -5.74 37.84
CA LYS A 635 15.80 -7.18 37.56
C LYS A 635 14.72 -7.84 38.42
N PHE A 636 13.72 -8.42 37.75
CA PHE A 636 12.67 -9.21 38.40
C PHE A 636 12.99 -10.70 38.34
N GLY A 637 12.74 -11.39 39.45
CA GLY A 637 12.87 -12.85 39.53
C GLY A 637 11.70 -13.57 38.84
N PRO A 638 11.77 -14.91 38.67
CA PRO A 638 10.78 -15.72 37.97
C PRO A 638 9.38 -15.77 38.62
N GLY A 639 9.17 -15.06 39.74
CA GLY A 639 7.87 -14.88 40.40
C GLY A 639 7.34 -13.44 40.39
N GLY A 640 8.00 -12.50 39.69
CA GLY A 640 7.56 -11.09 39.62
C GLY A 640 7.93 -10.21 40.82
N GLU A 641 8.66 -10.74 41.81
CA GLU A 641 9.19 -9.94 42.91
C GLU A 641 10.54 -9.29 42.53
N PRO A 642 10.77 -8.02 42.89
CA PRO A 642 12.03 -7.33 42.63
C PRO A 642 13.16 -7.98 43.44
N ILE A 643 14.27 -8.31 42.77
CA ILE A 643 15.44 -8.88 43.43
C ILE A 643 16.18 -7.73 44.12
N ALA A 644 16.19 -7.70 45.46
CA ALA A 644 16.95 -6.72 46.22
C ALA A 644 18.46 -6.85 45.91
N ASP A 645 19.07 -5.75 45.49
CA ASP A 645 20.51 -5.67 45.23
C ASP A 645 21.29 -5.70 46.57
N PRO A 646 22.11 -6.73 46.85
CA PRO A 646 22.85 -6.83 48.10
C PRO A 646 24.04 -5.86 48.22
N ARG A 647 24.16 -4.85 47.34
CA ARG A 647 25.25 -3.86 47.37
C ARG A 647 24.82 -2.39 47.37
N ALA A 648 23.58 -2.06 47.75
CA ALA A 648 23.25 -0.69 48.13
C ALA A 648 23.66 -0.45 49.61
N PRO A 649 24.34 0.66 49.96
CA PRO A 649 24.59 1.05 51.35
C PRO A 649 23.30 1.39 52.12
#